data_AF-A0A8B2NXG6-F1
#
_entry.id   AF-A0A8B2NXG6-F1
#
_cell.length_a   1.000
_cell.length_b   1.000
_cell.length_c   1.000
_cell.angle_alpha   90.00
_cell.angle_beta   90.00
_cell.angle_gamma   90.00
#
_symmetry.space_group_name_H-M   'P 1'
#
loop_
_entity.id
_entity.type
_entity.pdbx_description
1 polymer ?
#
loop_
_entity_poly.entity_id
_entity_poly.type
_entity_poly.pdbx_seq_one_letter_code
_entity_poly.pdbx_strand_id
1 'polypeptide(L)'
;MFSSHATLALAQGLGDVPWDNPATAAQMQLAIDQALITKRIPGASVSVRQGDMRWTSNSGVADIANGTAPTPETYFGYRSVTKSFVTTVVLQLADEGRVNLDDPIGNYVSGVPDGDVITIRQLAQMRSGLFNYTASDAFRAQFGLDPGRDWTPQELLAFAFAEPMQFDPGTSYEYSNTNTLLLGEVIKAATGREWSVEVQRRLSRKLGLSSVVYQGANAMPTPNAVGYADEGTGPISLADFNTTGAGASGGLVGIIADVERWGKAVGSGELITRREFVDRLKSFGSTASDPESPEYDSYGFGMGEISGFIGHTGNGLGFEALVMYDRANDRTISILINSSNSDDPDAPAHLFRELLEIMGWTGPDNQIQVAADGRTETVDAGTVWTGLISGPFLTRAAVYADNGGSATANGRVTLAPIQDYVPAIYVGDGSVTLGLGGDITASLGGDGAFLATTTGTASLSMTDVNILMAGDEISGIGIDARDNAVAELRRVSITGSALAGLHAGGNAPATLRGTEVDIDLARGDGVWVEANGSVDLTNSRIMLSGDGIGLHVAGGDGAAQMLGTNLAVETLARDSYGVLAQGDGAFVGLSGGSVVTRGADAHAVVLGQGALVDLKGVSVSAFGKSAAAIAALPVDELSDSRSAALSLTDSSLSAANGTAVVARGTDLTLAASGSRLTGAITRSADARIDLVLADGSAWELPGAGPGVNSRVDDLVNVSSTIAFAPPVGGNFQSLTVGNYAGANGALVMNAALGDEGAADRLIVDGGLASGLTRVLVAPIGDGELTAGDGIRLIETVNGGATAPGAFVLGSRVASGALEYGVYRGGASGGDDWFLRSTQGGATGPDALPDLRPEVAVDTALPAIASQYGLAILGTRDERAAGRAPGRRSAAWGRVFGETGSQGSGGGGAAARLDRFENDGPSYDVDLGGFQAGYDHLLSQPGGAVQNVIGFYVGAGHARGNVDAVYGGSAGKVSMDAYSLGAYWNHERSSGLQIDAVLQGTFYDEASARSTLGETLETDGFGVIGSLEAGYRFDLGAGWVVEPQAQLVYQRLSFDNGADSYGVVRYDAADDFLGRIGGRVSRGWSLENGHELTGWARANLWHAFSDGPEVTFAGLGGRNAMSFDAGLGGTRVQLDLGTSMAVSDKVSLFASGDYDVRVDDSSGHALGGRIGLTVSW
;
A
#
# COMPACT_ATOMS: atom_id res chain seq x y z
N MET A 1 -49.40 43.15 -38.04
CA MET A 1 -50.69 42.67 -37.48
C MET A 1 -50.56 41.17 -37.27
N PHE A 2 -50.63 40.76 -35.99
CA PHE A 2 -50.99 39.45 -35.38
C PHE A 2 -50.91 38.16 -36.23
N SER A 3 -50.02 37.21 -35.87
CA SER A 3 -50.20 36.01 -34.99
C SER A 3 -50.72 34.78 -35.79
N SER A 4 -50.40 33.51 -35.55
CA SER A 4 -49.62 32.74 -34.55
C SER A 4 -49.83 31.22 -34.83
N HIS A 5 -48.90 30.36 -34.38
CA HIS A 5 -48.97 28.87 -34.28
C HIS A 5 -48.84 28.08 -35.61
N ALA A 6 -48.14 26.97 -35.75
CA ALA A 6 -47.42 26.09 -34.83
C ALA A 6 -46.33 25.31 -35.59
N THR A 7 -45.24 25.02 -34.90
CA THR A 7 -44.25 23.99 -35.20
C THR A 7 -44.93 22.63 -35.27
N LEU A 8 -44.77 21.87 -36.35
CA LEU A 8 -44.97 20.42 -36.33
C LEU A 8 -43.95 19.75 -37.24
N ALA A 9 -43.29 18.76 -36.65
CA ALA A 9 -42.27 17.91 -37.23
C ALA A 9 -42.72 17.25 -38.53
N LEU A 10 -41.82 17.25 -39.52
CA LEU A 10 -41.69 16.21 -40.53
C LEU A 10 -40.20 15.90 -40.65
N ALA A 11 -39.63 15.38 -39.58
CA ALA A 11 -38.62 14.35 -39.73
C ALA A 11 -39.38 13.12 -40.24
N GLN A 12 -39.51 12.99 -41.55
CA GLN A 12 -39.80 11.67 -42.11
C GLN A 12 -38.50 10.90 -42.05
N GLY A 13 -38.32 10.18 -40.93
CA GLY A 13 -37.55 8.97 -40.95
C GLY A 13 -38.14 8.09 -42.05
N LEU A 14 -37.28 7.63 -42.94
CA LEU A 14 -37.53 6.43 -43.74
C LEU A 14 -37.49 5.27 -42.74
N GLY A 15 -38.54 5.14 -41.93
CA GLY A 15 -38.77 3.97 -41.11
C GLY A 15 -39.17 2.83 -42.04
N ASP A 16 -38.66 1.64 -41.72
CA ASP A 16 -38.96 0.37 -42.37
C ASP A 16 -40.34 0.36 -43.04
N VAL A 17 -40.35 0.07 -44.34
CA VAL A 17 -41.61 -0.20 -45.04
C VAL A 17 -42.26 -1.35 -44.27
N PRO A 18 -43.45 -1.15 -43.69
CA PRO A 18 -44.13 -2.23 -43.01
C PRO A 18 -44.36 -3.31 -44.07
N TRP A 19 -43.73 -4.49 -43.96
CA TRP A 19 -43.93 -5.59 -44.91
C TRP A 19 -45.36 -6.16 -44.80
N ASP A 20 -46.12 -5.73 -43.78
CA ASP A 20 -47.56 -5.84 -43.63
C ASP A 20 -48.34 -4.73 -44.39
N ASN A 21 -47.67 -3.78 -45.05
CA ASN A 21 -48.29 -2.92 -46.06
C ASN A 21 -48.82 -3.84 -47.18
N PRO A 22 -50.12 -3.77 -47.51
CA PRO A 22 -50.74 -4.64 -48.52
C PRO A 22 -50.00 -4.69 -49.86
N ALA A 23 -49.30 -3.64 -50.25
CA ALA A 23 -48.52 -3.60 -51.50
C ALA A 23 -47.28 -4.51 -51.44
N THR A 24 -46.47 -4.42 -50.37
CA THR A 24 -45.26 -5.25 -50.18
C THR A 24 -45.65 -6.71 -49.96
N ALA A 25 -46.67 -6.98 -49.15
CA ALA A 25 -47.20 -8.33 -48.95
C ALA A 25 -47.68 -8.98 -50.28
N ALA A 26 -48.32 -8.21 -51.16
CA ALA A 26 -48.74 -8.69 -52.48
C ALA A 26 -47.55 -8.95 -53.41
N GLN A 27 -46.49 -8.15 -53.35
CA GLN A 27 -45.25 -8.38 -54.12
C GLN A 27 -44.53 -9.63 -53.64
N MET A 28 -44.40 -9.84 -52.32
CA MET A 28 -43.82 -11.06 -51.75
C MET A 28 -44.62 -12.30 -52.16
N GLN A 29 -45.96 -12.23 -52.12
CA GLN A 29 -46.82 -13.32 -52.59
C GLN A 29 -46.61 -13.61 -54.08
N LEU A 30 -46.50 -12.57 -54.91
CA LEU A 30 -46.25 -12.74 -56.35
C LEU A 30 -44.91 -13.42 -56.62
N ALA A 31 -43.84 -13.03 -55.91
CA ALA A 31 -42.52 -13.67 -56.04
C ALA A 31 -42.56 -15.15 -55.66
N ILE A 32 -43.26 -15.50 -54.58
CA ILE A 32 -43.50 -16.90 -54.18
C ILE A 32 -44.23 -17.64 -55.31
N ASP A 33 -45.38 -17.14 -55.76
CA ASP A 33 -46.17 -17.82 -56.80
C ASP A 33 -45.38 -17.98 -58.11
N GLN A 34 -44.56 -16.99 -58.47
CA GLN A 34 -43.67 -17.03 -59.62
C GLN A 34 -42.60 -18.12 -59.46
N ALA A 35 -41.95 -18.19 -58.29
CA ALA A 35 -40.94 -19.20 -57.98
C ALA A 35 -41.52 -20.62 -58.02
N LEU A 36 -42.74 -20.83 -57.51
CA LEU A 36 -43.42 -22.13 -57.59
C LEU A 36 -43.61 -22.59 -59.04
N ILE A 37 -44.02 -21.67 -59.92
CA ILE A 37 -44.26 -21.98 -61.33
C ILE A 37 -42.94 -22.19 -62.08
N THR A 38 -41.99 -21.26 -61.97
CA THR A 38 -40.76 -21.29 -62.78
C THR A 38 -39.82 -22.42 -62.36
N LYS A 39 -39.77 -22.74 -61.06
CA LYS A 39 -38.91 -23.79 -60.50
C LYS A 39 -39.64 -25.12 -60.31
N ARG A 40 -40.89 -25.24 -60.76
CA ARG A 40 -41.71 -26.46 -60.69
C ARG A 40 -41.87 -27.01 -59.26
N ILE A 41 -41.91 -26.12 -58.28
CA ILE A 41 -42.06 -26.47 -56.86
C ILE A 41 -43.55 -26.74 -56.57
N PRO A 42 -43.93 -27.93 -56.07
CA PRO A 42 -45.35 -28.25 -55.85
C PRO A 42 -46.02 -27.37 -54.81
N GLY A 43 -45.36 -27.10 -53.68
CA GLY A 43 -45.88 -26.27 -52.60
C GLY A 43 -44.81 -25.72 -51.67
N ALA A 44 -45.17 -24.63 -50.99
CA ALA A 44 -44.28 -23.89 -50.10
C ALA A 44 -45.03 -23.33 -48.88
N SER A 45 -44.30 -23.16 -47.79
CA SER A 45 -44.67 -22.35 -46.63
C SER A 45 -43.57 -21.31 -46.42
N VAL A 46 -43.94 -20.03 -46.32
CA VAL A 46 -43.00 -18.91 -46.13
C VAL A 46 -43.47 -18.05 -44.95
N SER A 47 -42.54 -17.57 -44.12
CA SER A 47 -42.81 -16.75 -42.94
C SER A 47 -41.80 -15.61 -42.83
N VAL A 48 -42.28 -14.42 -42.45
CA VAL A 48 -41.48 -13.29 -41.99
C VAL A 48 -41.99 -12.91 -40.60
N ARG A 49 -41.12 -12.89 -39.60
CA ARG A 49 -41.46 -12.58 -38.21
C ARG A 49 -40.50 -11.52 -37.66
N GLN A 50 -41.03 -10.50 -37.00
CA GLN A 50 -40.25 -9.46 -36.34
C GLN A 50 -40.97 -9.01 -35.06
N GLY A 51 -40.38 -9.28 -33.90
CA GLY A 51 -41.09 -9.14 -32.62
C GLY A 51 -42.44 -9.89 -32.62
N ASP A 52 -43.53 -9.18 -32.31
CA ASP A 52 -44.90 -9.73 -32.34
C ASP A 52 -45.54 -9.76 -33.74
N MET A 53 -44.93 -9.07 -34.72
CA MET A 53 -45.45 -9.03 -36.08
C MET A 53 -45.09 -10.32 -36.82
N ARG A 54 -46.06 -10.87 -37.58
CA ARG A 54 -45.84 -12.06 -38.41
C ARG A 54 -46.63 -12.02 -39.71
N TRP A 55 -45.98 -12.29 -40.83
CA TRP A 55 -46.59 -12.57 -42.13
C TRP A 55 -46.28 -14.01 -42.53
N THR A 56 -47.25 -14.72 -43.08
CA THR A 56 -47.09 -16.09 -43.57
C THR A 56 -47.81 -16.31 -44.89
N SER A 57 -47.24 -17.14 -45.76
CA SER A 57 -47.84 -17.62 -46.99
C SER A 57 -47.74 -19.14 -47.07
N ASN A 58 -48.82 -19.81 -47.50
CA ASN A 58 -48.85 -21.23 -47.79
C ASN A 58 -49.41 -21.40 -49.20
N SER A 59 -48.52 -21.69 -50.16
CA SER A 59 -48.83 -21.70 -51.60
C SER A 59 -48.65 -23.10 -52.20
N GLY A 60 -49.37 -23.37 -53.29
CA GLY A 60 -49.28 -24.63 -54.03
C GLY A 60 -49.97 -25.81 -53.33
N VAL A 61 -49.38 -26.99 -53.44
CA VAL A 61 -49.90 -28.27 -52.92
C VAL A 61 -48.85 -28.99 -52.05
N ALA A 62 -49.27 -29.43 -50.87
CA ALA A 62 -48.50 -30.29 -49.98
C ALA A 62 -48.37 -31.73 -50.54
N ASP A 63 -49.34 -32.15 -51.36
CA ASP A 63 -49.34 -33.44 -52.06
C ASP A 63 -50.02 -33.28 -53.42
N ILE A 64 -49.29 -33.57 -54.50
CA ILE A 64 -49.78 -33.50 -55.88
C ILE A 64 -50.92 -34.48 -56.12
N ALA A 65 -50.87 -35.68 -55.53
CA ALA A 65 -51.88 -36.71 -55.76
C ALA A 65 -53.23 -36.34 -55.14
N ASN A 66 -53.19 -35.67 -53.97
CA ASN A 66 -54.38 -35.29 -53.22
C ASN A 66 -54.83 -33.83 -53.47
N GLY A 67 -54.00 -33.00 -54.10
CA GLY A 67 -54.32 -31.60 -54.42
C GLY A 67 -54.51 -30.71 -53.19
N THR A 68 -54.02 -31.13 -52.01
CA THR A 68 -54.21 -30.42 -50.74
C THR A 68 -53.20 -29.29 -50.60
N ALA A 69 -53.66 -28.08 -50.31
CA ALA A 69 -52.77 -26.96 -50.01
C ALA A 69 -52.02 -27.17 -48.67
N PRO A 70 -50.77 -26.68 -48.54
CA PRO A 70 -50.11 -26.61 -47.25
C PRO A 70 -50.89 -25.72 -46.26
N THR A 71 -50.77 -26.04 -44.98
CA THR A 71 -51.32 -25.27 -43.85
C THR A 71 -50.20 -24.85 -42.92
N PRO A 72 -50.40 -23.87 -42.01
CA PRO A 72 -49.41 -23.52 -41.00
C PRO A 72 -48.96 -24.70 -40.11
N GLU A 73 -49.78 -25.75 -40.00
CA GLU A 73 -49.52 -26.98 -39.25
C GLU A 73 -48.92 -28.12 -40.10
N THR A 74 -48.67 -27.89 -41.39
CA THR A 74 -48.10 -28.90 -42.29
C THR A 74 -46.62 -29.12 -41.97
N TYR A 75 -46.25 -30.39 -41.74
CA TYR A 75 -44.88 -30.81 -41.52
C TYR A 75 -44.09 -30.89 -42.83
N PHE A 76 -42.88 -30.34 -42.81
CA PHE A 76 -41.87 -30.43 -43.88
C PHE A 76 -40.57 -31.02 -43.34
N GLY A 77 -39.75 -31.58 -44.23
CA GLY A 77 -38.37 -31.92 -43.90
C GLY A 77 -37.51 -30.66 -43.74
N TYR A 78 -36.84 -30.50 -42.60
CA TYR A 78 -35.95 -29.35 -42.37
C TYR A 78 -34.56 -29.52 -42.99
N ARG A 79 -34.19 -30.76 -43.35
CA ARG A 79 -32.89 -31.07 -43.96
C ARG A 79 -31.75 -30.45 -43.16
N SER A 80 -30.74 -29.87 -43.81
CA SER A 80 -29.53 -29.35 -43.19
C SER A 80 -29.74 -28.29 -42.11
N VAL A 81 -30.93 -27.68 -41.97
CA VAL A 81 -31.26 -26.90 -40.77
C VAL A 81 -31.07 -27.72 -39.49
N THR A 82 -31.24 -29.05 -39.56
CA THR A 82 -30.93 -30.01 -38.48
C THR A 82 -29.53 -29.82 -37.88
N LYS A 83 -28.53 -29.49 -38.71
CA LYS A 83 -27.14 -29.34 -38.27
C LYS A 83 -27.02 -28.28 -37.20
N SER A 84 -27.73 -27.16 -37.37
CA SER A 84 -27.71 -26.07 -36.39
C SER A 84 -28.21 -26.49 -35.01
N PHE A 85 -29.18 -27.41 -34.92
CA PHE A 85 -29.65 -27.97 -33.65
C PHE A 85 -28.59 -28.87 -33.01
N VAL A 86 -28.04 -29.82 -33.77
CA VAL A 86 -27.01 -30.76 -33.29
C VAL A 86 -25.81 -29.99 -32.77
N THR A 87 -25.34 -29.03 -33.55
CA THR A 87 -24.19 -28.20 -33.21
C THR A 87 -24.45 -27.32 -31.99
N THR A 88 -25.67 -26.81 -31.78
CA THR A 88 -26.01 -26.06 -30.56
C THR A 88 -25.95 -26.95 -29.31
N VAL A 89 -26.30 -28.24 -29.41
CA VAL A 89 -26.11 -29.19 -28.30
C VAL A 89 -24.62 -29.39 -28.01
N VAL A 90 -23.75 -29.46 -29.02
CA VAL A 90 -22.30 -29.56 -28.83
C VAL A 90 -21.76 -28.35 -28.06
N LEU A 91 -22.18 -27.13 -28.42
CA LEU A 91 -21.79 -25.91 -27.69
C LEU A 91 -22.28 -25.93 -26.22
N GLN A 92 -23.50 -26.39 -25.96
CA GLN A 92 -23.98 -26.59 -24.58
C GLN A 92 -23.15 -27.62 -23.80
N LEU A 93 -22.62 -28.65 -24.46
CA LEU A 93 -21.75 -29.63 -23.82
C LEU A 93 -20.34 -29.07 -23.58
N ALA A 94 -19.88 -28.14 -24.42
CA ALA A 94 -18.65 -27.39 -24.19
C ALA A 94 -18.77 -26.46 -22.98
N ASP A 95 -19.88 -25.74 -22.86
CA ASP A 95 -20.20 -24.97 -21.67
C ASP A 95 -20.27 -25.81 -20.38
N GLU A 96 -20.71 -27.07 -20.49
CA GLU A 96 -20.76 -28.02 -19.37
C GLU A 96 -19.38 -28.63 -19.05
N GLY A 97 -18.32 -28.32 -19.81
CA GLY A 97 -16.99 -28.93 -19.68
C GLY A 97 -16.94 -30.41 -20.05
N ARG A 98 -17.92 -30.90 -20.83
CA ARG A 98 -18.07 -32.31 -21.20
C ARG A 98 -17.53 -32.65 -22.59
N VAL A 99 -17.38 -31.63 -23.41
CA VAL A 99 -16.71 -31.69 -24.72
C VAL A 99 -15.77 -30.50 -24.75
N ASN A 100 -14.52 -30.67 -25.17
CA ASN A 100 -13.69 -29.53 -25.52
C ASN A 100 -13.67 -29.40 -27.04
N LEU A 101 -13.92 -28.19 -27.56
CA LEU A 101 -14.02 -27.94 -29.00
C LEU A 101 -12.70 -28.20 -29.73
N ASP A 102 -11.58 -28.05 -29.05
CA ASP A 102 -10.25 -28.22 -29.61
C ASP A 102 -9.67 -29.62 -29.37
N ASP A 103 -10.45 -30.51 -28.75
CA ASP A 103 -10.07 -31.92 -28.64
C ASP A 103 -10.09 -32.60 -30.03
N PRO A 104 -9.16 -33.54 -30.27
CA PRO A 104 -9.24 -34.46 -31.39
C PRO A 104 -10.50 -35.34 -31.33
N ILE A 105 -11.19 -35.52 -32.47
CA ILE A 105 -12.40 -36.34 -32.59
C ILE A 105 -12.17 -37.79 -32.14
N GLY A 106 -10.95 -38.30 -32.28
CA GLY A 106 -10.53 -39.64 -31.87
C GLY A 106 -10.72 -39.91 -30.37
N ASN A 107 -10.79 -38.86 -29.55
CA ASN A 107 -11.11 -38.99 -28.11
C ASN A 107 -12.57 -39.42 -27.87
N TYR A 108 -13.47 -39.16 -28.83
CA TYR A 108 -14.90 -39.42 -28.71
C TYR A 108 -15.38 -40.55 -29.62
N VAL A 109 -14.85 -40.63 -30.84
CA VAL A 109 -15.26 -41.60 -31.86
C VAL A 109 -14.01 -42.28 -32.44
N SER A 110 -13.89 -43.59 -32.23
CA SER A 110 -12.76 -44.37 -32.72
C SER A 110 -12.86 -44.67 -34.21
N GLY A 111 -11.71 -44.70 -34.91
CA GLY A 111 -11.62 -45.15 -36.31
C GLY A 111 -11.92 -44.07 -37.36
N VAL A 112 -12.00 -42.81 -36.95
CA VAL A 112 -12.08 -41.66 -37.85
C VAL A 112 -10.71 -41.43 -38.52
N PRO A 113 -10.62 -41.34 -39.85
CA PRO A 113 -9.39 -40.92 -40.54
C PRO A 113 -8.88 -39.58 -40.00
N ASP A 114 -7.58 -39.49 -39.71
CA ASP A 114 -6.93 -38.34 -39.05
C ASP A 114 -7.61 -37.87 -37.75
N GLY A 115 -8.24 -38.82 -37.02
CA GLY A 115 -9.01 -38.51 -35.83
C GLY A 115 -8.19 -37.97 -34.64
N ASP A 116 -6.88 -38.14 -34.63
CA ASP A 116 -5.94 -37.54 -33.68
C ASP A 116 -5.56 -36.09 -34.02
N VAL A 117 -5.95 -35.61 -35.21
CA VAL A 117 -5.68 -34.24 -35.71
C VAL A 117 -6.98 -33.44 -35.87
N ILE A 118 -8.04 -34.03 -36.43
CA ILE A 118 -9.31 -33.33 -36.67
C ILE A 118 -9.97 -32.97 -35.35
N THR A 119 -10.25 -31.69 -35.12
CA THR A 119 -10.92 -31.24 -33.90
C THR A 119 -12.44 -31.19 -34.03
N ILE A 120 -13.15 -31.21 -32.89
CA ILE A 120 -14.61 -31.00 -32.84
C ILE A 120 -15.00 -29.67 -33.49
N ARG A 121 -14.18 -28.63 -33.30
CA ARG A 121 -14.34 -27.31 -33.91
C ARG A 121 -14.29 -27.37 -35.44
N GLN A 122 -13.32 -28.10 -36.00
CA GLN A 122 -13.18 -28.23 -37.45
C GLN A 122 -14.35 -29.01 -38.08
N LEU A 123 -14.89 -30.02 -37.39
CA LEU A 123 -16.12 -30.70 -37.84
C LEU A 123 -17.30 -29.74 -37.93
N ALA A 124 -17.55 -28.96 -36.86
CA ALA A 124 -18.67 -28.03 -36.83
C ALA A 124 -18.56 -26.88 -37.84
N GLN A 125 -17.34 -26.57 -38.28
CA GLN A 125 -17.02 -25.51 -39.24
C GLN A 125 -16.93 -25.98 -40.71
N MET A 126 -17.11 -27.28 -40.98
CA MET A 126 -16.90 -27.87 -42.31
C MET A 126 -15.46 -27.76 -42.84
N ARG A 127 -14.47 -27.95 -41.94
CA ARG A 127 -13.03 -27.85 -42.25
C ARG A 127 -12.25 -29.11 -41.87
N SER A 128 -12.92 -30.26 -41.86
CA SER A 128 -12.29 -31.53 -41.47
C SER A 128 -11.48 -32.19 -42.59
N GLY A 129 -11.82 -31.95 -43.85
CA GLY A 129 -11.29 -32.69 -44.99
C GLY A 129 -11.96 -34.05 -45.24
N LEU A 130 -12.94 -34.45 -44.43
CA LEU A 130 -13.64 -35.74 -44.58
C LEU A 130 -14.63 -35.72 -45.75
N PHE A 131 -14.55 -36.75 -46.60
CA PHE A 131 -15.43 -36.92 -47.75
C PHE A 131 -16.91 -36.90 -47.35
N ASN A 132 -17.75 -36.26 -48.16
CA ASN A 132 -19.19 -36.19 -47.92
C ASN A 132 -19.88 -37.50 -48.35
N TYR A 133 -20.41 -38.29 -47.40
CA TYR A 133 -20.99 -39.60 -47.73
C TYR A 133 -22.11 -39.56 -48.78
N THR A 134 -22.86 -38.45 -48.86
CA THR A 134 -23.94 -38.28 -49.85
C THR A 134 -23.42 -38.12 -51.28
N ALA A 135 -22.16 -37.75 -51.44
CA ALA A 135 -21.47 -37.69 -52.73
C ALA A 135 -20.88 -39.06 -53.15
N SER A 136 -20.86 -40.06 -52.26
CA SER A 136 -20.31 -41.38 -52.56
C SER A 136 -21.17 -42.12 -53.59
N ASP A 137 -20.56 -42.59 -54.67
CA ASP A 137 -21.22 -43.43 -55.67
C ASP A 137 -21.84 -44.69 -55.04
N ALA A 138 -21.17 -45.27 -54.04
CA ALA A 138 -21.65 -46.46 -53.35
C ALA A 138 -22.92 -46.18 -52.54
N PHE A 139 -22.98 -45.02 -51.87
CA PHE A 139 -24.20 -44.59 -51.18
C PHE A 139 -25.32 -44.31 -52.18
N ARG A 140 -25.07 -43.50 -53.22
CA ARG A 140 -26.08 -43.13 -54.24
C ARG A 140 -26.67 -44.36 -54.94
N ALA A 141 -25.84 -45.34 -55.27
CA ALA A 141 -26.29 -46.58 -55.89
C ALA A 141 -27.19 -47.43 -54.97
N GLN A 142 -26.80 -47.60 -53.69
CA GLN A 142 -27.61 -48.36 -52.74
C GLN A 142 -28.90 -47.64 -52.38
N PHE A 143 -28.82 -46.32 -52.20
CA PHE A 143 -29.96 -45.48 -51.88
C PHE A 143 -30.97 -45.43 -53.03
N GLY A 144 -30.52 -45.33 -54.29
CA GLY A 144 -31.42 -45.32 -55.45
C GLY A 144 -32.16 -46.64 -55.68
N LEU A 145 -31.62 -47.78 -55.22
CA LEU A 145 -32.28 -49.08 -55.30
C LEU A 145 -33.37 -49.26 -54.24
N ASP A 146 -33.19 -48.68 -53.05
CA ASP A 146 -34.13 -48.77 -51.94
C ASP A 146 -34.12 -47.49 -51.08
N PRO A 147 -34.85 -46.43 -51.51
CA PRO A 147 -34.93 -45.17 -50.76
C PRO A 147 -35.59 -45.28 -49.38
N GLY A 148 -36.30 -46.38 -49.12
CA GLY A 148 -36.99 -46.66 -47.86
C GLY A 148 -36.14 -47.41 -46.82
N ARG A 149 -34.92 -47.81 -47.18
CA ARG A 149 -34.01 -48.55 -46.28
C ARG A 149 -33.67 -47.78 -45.01
N ASP A 150 -33.61 -48.51 -43.89
CA ASP A 150 -33.06 -48.04 -42.62
C ASP A 150 -31.52 -47.98 -42.68
N TRP A 151 -30.95 -46.86 -42.22
CA TRP A 151 -29.51 -46.60 -42.18
C TRP A 151 -29.04 -46.31 -40.74
N THR A 152 -27.93 -46.91 -40.34
CA THR A 152 -27.24 -46.54 -39.09
C THR A 152 -26.17 -45.46 -39.34
N PRO A 153 -25.84 -44.62 -38.34
CA PRO A 153 -24.78 -43.63 -38.50
C PRO A 153 -23.44 -44.25 -38.91
N GLN A 154 -23.10 -45.42 -38.38
CA GLN A 154 -21.85 -46.12 -38.69
C GLN A 154 -21.79 -46.60 -40.14
N GLU A 155 -22.92 -47.04 -40.73
CA GLU A 155 -22.98 -47.37 -42.16
C GLU A 155 -22.78 -46.13 -43.04
N LEU A 156 -23.38 -45.00 -42.66
CA LEU A 156 -23.22 -43.73 -43.39
C LEU A 156 -21.77 -43.23 -43.33
N LEU A 157 -21.16 -43.26 -42.14
CA LEU A 157 -19.76 -42.88 -41.94
C LEU A 157 -18.79 -43.80 -42.69
N ALA A 158 -19.11 -45.09 -42.82
CA ALA A 158 -18.26 -46.04 -43.56
C ALA A 158 -18.13 -45.69 -45.05
N PHE A 159 -19.15 -45.09 -45.68
CA PHE A 159 -19.02 -44.60 -47.06
C PHE A 159 -18.06 -43.43 -47.17
N ALA A 160 -18.04 -42.53 -46.19
CA ALA A 160 -17.09 -41.43 -46.17
C ALA A 160 -15.67 -41.90 -45.87
N PHE A 161 -15.48 -42.81 -44.91
CA PHE A 161 -14.16 -43.29 -44.51
C PHE A 161 -13.50 -44.23 -45.52
N ALA A 162 -14.25 -44.71 -46.51
CA ALA A 162 -13.73 -45.48 -47.63
C ALA A 162 -13.04 -44.60 -48.69
N GLU A 163 -13.30 -43.29 -48.67
CA GLU A 163 -12.74 -42.31 -49.59
C GLU A 163 -11.55 -41.56 -48.95
N PRO A 164 -10.61 -41.03 -49.75
CA PRO A 164 -9.49 -40.26 -49.21
C PRO A 164 -9.93 -38.92 -48.61
N MET A 165 -9.11 -38.37 -47.71
CA MET A 165 -9.23 -36.98 -47.25
C MET A 165 -9.12 -36.03 -48.45
N GLN A 166 -9.96 -34.99 -48.48
CA GLN A 166 -10.01 -34.01 -49.56
C GLN A 166 -8.93 -32.91 -49.40
N PHE A 167 -8.57 -32.60 -48.15
CA PHE A 167 -7.51 -31.66 -47.77
C PHE A 167 -7.11 -31.87 -46.30
N ASP A 168 -5.98 -31.29 -45.89
CA ASP A 168 -5.49 -31.38 -44.52
C ASP A 168 -6.44 -30.62 -43.55
N PRO A 169 -6.74 -31.17 -42.35
CA PRO A 169 -7.69 -30.55 -41.42
C PRO A 169 -7.37 -29.08 -41.12
N GLY A 170 -8.38 -28.22 -41.27
CA GLY A 170 -8.28 -26.78 -41.01
C GLY A 170 -7.73 -25.92 -42.15
N THR A 171 -7.26 -26.51 -43.26
CA THR A 171 -6.60 -25.75 -44.35
C THR A 171 -7.54 -25.22 -45.43
N SER A 172 -8.74 -25.81 -45.57
CA SER A 172 -9.75 -25.43 -46.56
C SER A 172 -11.17 -25.62 -46.01
N TYR A 173 -12.18 -25.18 -46.77
CA TYR A 173 -13.60 -25.42 -46.51
C TYR A 173 -14.19 -26.35 -47.58
N GLU A 174 -14.98 -27.34 -47.14
CA GLU A 174 -15.84 -28.17 -47.99
C GLU A 174 -17.04 -28.66 -47.19
N TYR A 175 -18.24 -28.47 -47.76
CA TYR A 175 -19.48 -28.82 -47.11
C TYR A 175 -19.68 -30.35 -47.05
N SER A 176 -19.63 -30.92 -45.84
CA SER A 176 -19.71 -32.39 -45.65
C SER A 176 -20.74 -32.79 -44.60
N ASN A 177 -21.73 -33.60 -45.01
CA ASN A 177 -22.74 -34.16 -44.10
C ASN A 177 -22.11 -35.09 -43.05
N THR A 178 -20.99 -35.72 -43.39
CA THR A 178 -20.20 -36.62 -42.54
C THR A 178 -19.82 -35.92 -41.23
N ASN A 179 -19.49 -34.64 -41.29
CA ASN A 179 -19.05 -33.88 -40.12
C ASN A 179 -20.12 -33.83 -39.03
N THR A 180 -21.37 -33.57 -39.39
CA THR A 180 -22.46 -33.49 -38.41
C THR A 180 -22.91 -34.87 -37.94
N LEU A 181 -22.78 -35.93 -38.75
CA LEU A 181 -22.98 -37.30 -38.27
C LEU A 181 -22.01 -37.62 -37.13
N LEU A 182 -20.73 -37.24 -37.28
CA LEU A 182 -19.74 -37.36 -36.21
C LEU A 182 -20.09 -36.52 -34.97
N LEU A 183 -20.54 -35.28 -35.13
CA LEU A 183 -21.02 -34.48 -34.00
C LEU A 183 -22.20 -35.14 -33.26
N GLY A 184 -23.07 -35.84 -33.98
CA GLY A 184 -24.12 -36.66 -33.39
C GLY A 184 -23.56 -37.80 -32.52
N GLU A 185 -22.52 -38.48 -32.98
CA GLU A 185 -21.82 -39.53 -32.22
C GLU A 185 -21.03 -38.94 -31.02
N VAL A 186 -20.48 -37.73 -31.14
CA VAL A 186 -19.84 -36.99 -30.03
C VAL A 186 -20.85 -36.70 -28.91
N ILE A 187 -22.06 -36.23 -29.26
CA ILE A 187 -23.13 -36.02 -28.27
C ILE A 187 -23.45 -37.34 -27.56
N LYS A 188 -23.52 -38.44 -28.30
CA LYS A 188 -23.78 -39.77 -27.73
C LYS A 188 -22.66 -40.23 -26.82
N ALA A 189 -21.39 -40.06 -27.20
CA ALA A 189 -20.24 -40.39 -26.38
C ALA A 189 -20.21 -39.57 -25.08
N ALA A 190 -20.41 -38.25 -25.18
CA ALA A 190 -20.38 -37.35 -24.03
C ALA A 190 -21.56 -37.55 -23.08
N THR A 191 -22.75 -37.92 -23.60
CA THR A 191 -24.00 -37.95 -22.82
C THR A 191 -24.59 -39.31 -22.52
N GLY A 192 -24.20 -40.34 -23.26
CA GLY A 192 -24.83 -41.66 -23.24
C GLY A 192 -26.22 -41.70 -23.91
N ARG A 193 -26.66 -40.64 -24.59
CA ARG A 193 -27.97 -40.55 -25.27
C ARG A 193 -27.82 -40.12 -26.72
N GLU A 194 -28.74 -40.60 -27.57
CA GLU A 194 -28.78 -40.20 -28.98
C GLU A 194 -28.96 -38.69 -29.15
N TRP A 195 -28.33 -38.11 -30.18
CA TRP A 195 -28.36 -36.67 -30.47
C TRP A 195 -29.78 -36.10 -30.52
N SER A 196 -30.74 -36.85 -31.07
CA SER A 196 -32.14 -36.43 -31.22
C SER A 196 -32.86 -36.32 -29.88
N VAL A 197 -32.50 -37.14 -28.90
CA VAL A 197 -33.02 -37.06 -27.52
C VAL A 197 -32.49 -35.81 -26.84
N GLU A 198 -31.20 -35.51 -27.02
CA GLU A 198 -30.59 -34.31 -26.45
C GLU A 198 -31.09 -33.03 -27.12
N VAL A 199 -31.31 -33.02 -28.45
CA VAL A 199 -32.00 -31.91 -29.14
C VAL A 199 -33.40 -31.69 -28.56
N GLN A 200 -34.20 -32.75 -28.39
CA GLN A 200 -35.54 -32.61 -27.80
C GLN A 200 -35.49 -32.10 -26.36
N ARG A 201 -34.61 -32.68 -25.52
CA ARG A 201 -34.53 -32.39 -24.09
C ARG A 201 -33.99 -30.99 -23.82
N ARG A 202 -32.94 -30.59 -24.53
CA ARG A 202 -32.18 -29.38 -24.26
C ARG A 202 -32.72 -28.17 -25.04
N LEU A 203 -33.24 -28.40 -26.24
CA LEU A 203 -33.66 -27.35 -27.17
C LEU A 203 -35.18 -27.35 -27.34
N SER A 204 -35.76 -28.35 -28.00
CA SER A 204 -37.16 -28.31 -28.46
C SER A 204 -38.16 -28.14 -27.31
N ARG A 205 -38.02 -28.87 -26.20
CA ARG A 205 -38.92 -28.72 -25.04
C ARG A 205 -38.74 -27.39 -24.33
N LYS A 206 -37.51 -26.87 -24.25
CA LYS A 206 -37.19 -25.61 -23.55
C LYS A 206 -37.78 -24.40 -24.29
N LEU A 207 -37.74 -24.45 -25.63
CA LEU A 207 -38.27 -23.41 -26.51
C LEU A 207 -39.74 -23.62 -26.92
N GLY A 208 -40.37 -24.74 -26.53
CA GLY A 208 -41.74 -25.07 -26.92
C GLY A 208 -41.90 -25.47 -28.39
N LEU A 209 -40.84 -25.94 -29.05
CA LEU A 209 -40.82 -26.38 -30.45
C LEU A 209 -41.40 -27.79 -30.61
N SER A 210 -42.68 -27.94 -30.27
CA SER A 210 -43.34 -29.25 -30.14
C SER A 210 -43.44 -30.06 -31.44
N SER A 211 -43.36 -29.41 -32.61
CA SER A 211 -43.35 -30.08 -33.90
C SER A 211 -41.97 -30.59 -34.33
N VAL A 212 -40.88 -30.11 -33.71
CA VAL A 212 -39.51 -30.47 -34.12
C VAL A 212 -39.13 -31.84 -33.60
N VAL A 213 -39.16 -32.83 -34.49
CA VAL A 213 -38.98 -34.25 -34.14
C VAL A 213 -38.10 -34.98 -35.16
N TYR A 214 -37.39 -36.02 -34.69
CA TYR A 214 -36.72 -37.00 -35.54
C TYR A 214 -37.54 -38.29 -35.52
N GLN A 215 -38.07 -38.71 -36.67
CA GLN A 215 -38.93 -39.90 -36.77
C GLN A 215 -38.16 -41.19 -37.06
N GLY A 216 -36.88 -41.09 -37.41
CA GLY A 216 -36.10 -42.24 -37.88
C GLY A 216 -36.79 -42.90 -39.07
N ALA A 217 -37.03 -44.21 -38.96
CA ALA A 217 -37.70 -45.01 -39.99
C ALA A 217 -39.23 -44.80 -40.05
N ASN A 218 -39.82 -44.08 -39.09
CA ASN A 218 -41.27 -43.88 -39.06
C ASN A 218 -41.72 -42.78 -40.03
N ALA A 219 -42.98 -42.87 -40.47
CA ALA A 219 -43.60 -41.83 -41.30
C ALA A 219 -43.66 -40.47 -40.58
N MET A 220 -43.59 -39.39 -41.38
CA MET A 220 -43.71 -38.01 -40.88
C MET A 220 -45.09 -37.77 -40.23
N PRO A 221 -45.20 -36.98 -39.14
CA PRO A 221 -46.50 -36.65 -38.53
C PRO A 221 -47.47 -36.00 -39.52
N THR A 222 -48.77 -36.21 -39.33
CA THR A 222 -49.80 -35.59 -40.18
C THR A 222 -50.38 -34.31 -39.53
N PRO A 223 -50.76 -33.29 -40.31
CA PRO A 223 -50.63 -33.20 -41.77
C PRO A 223 -49.16 -33.00 -42.22
N ASN A 224 -48.69 -33.72 -43.24
CA ASN A 224 -47.35 -33.55 -43.82
C ASN A 224 -47.43 -33.20 -45.30
N ALA A 225 -46.35 -32.63 -45.82
CA ALA A 225 -46.12 -32.55 -47.25
C ALA A 225 -45.42 -33.84 -47.74
N VAL A 226 -45.71 -34.25 -48.97
CA VAL A 226 -44.96 -35.26 -49.72
C VAL A 226 -43.80 -34.54 -50.40
N GLY A 227 -42.59 -35.07 -50.23
CA GLY A 227 -41.41 -34.52 -50.90
C GLY A 227 -41.29 -35.02 -52.34
N TYR A 228 -40.83 -34.15 -53.24
CA TYR A 228 -40.62 -34.49 -54.65
C TYR A 228 -39.20 -34.16 -55.12
N ALA A 229 -38.60 -35.04 -55.94
CA ALA A 229 -37.37 -34.72 -56.66
C ALA A 229 -37.68 -34.43 -58.13
N ASP A 230 -37.11 -33.37 -58.70
CA ASP A 230 -37.23 -33.08 -60.12
C ASP A 230 -35.84 -32.95 -60.76
N GLU A 231 -35.52 -33.89 -61.65
CA GLU A 231 -34.26 -33.94 -62.42
C GLU A 231 -34.47 -33.47 -63.88
N GLY A 232 -35.36 -32.49 -64.11
CA GLY A 232 -35.66 -32.00 -65.46
C GLY A 232 -36.72 -32.80 -66.22
N THR A 233 -37.29 -33.85 -65.59
CA THR A 233 -38.30 -34.74 -66.19
C THR A 233 -39.68 -34.64 -65.53
N GLY A 234 -39.80 -33.81 -64.49
CA GLY A 234 -41.02 -33.61 -63.70
C GLY A 234 -40.88 -34.17 -62.27
N PRO A 235 -41.79 -33.81 -61.35
CA PRO A 235 -41.69 -34.17 -59.94
C PRO A 235 -41.91 -35.68 -59.72
N ILE A 236 -40.90 -36.34 -59.17
CA ILE A 236 -40.91 -37.74 -58.73
C ILE A 236 -41.19 -37.78 -57.23
N SER A 237 -42.24 -38.49 -56.83
CA SER A 237 -42.59 -38.66 -55.41
C SER A 237 -41.50 -39.40 -54.64
N LEU A 238 -41.11 -38.84 -53.51
CA LEU A 238 -40.21 -39.43 -52.52
C LEU A 238 -40.95 -39.76 -51.23
N ALA A 239 -42.24 -40.13 -51.33
CA ALA A 239 -43.05 -40.52 -50.18
C ALA A 239 -42.45 -41.70 -49.38
N ASP A 240 -41.71 -42.59 -50.05
CA ASP A 240 -41.04 -43.75 -49.44
C ASP A 240 -39.66 -43.41 -48.83
N PHE A 241 -39.23 -42.14 -48.85
CA PHE A 241 -37.92 -41.73 -48.32
C PHE A 241 -37.79 -41.94 -46.82
N ASN A 242 -36.74 -42.64 -46.41
CA ASN A 242 -36.42 -42.87 -45.00
C ASN A 242 -35.46 -41.82 -44.42
N THR A 243 -35.88 -41.12 -43.36
CA THR A 243 -35.10 -40.03 -42.76
C THR A 243 -33.82 -40.48 -42.07
N THR A 244 -33.66 -41.78 -41.77
CA THR A 244 -32.40 -42.32 -41.22
C THR A 244 -31.23 -42.16 -42.19
N GLY A 245 -31.48 -42.10 -43.51
CA GLY A 245 -30.45 -41.87 -44.52
C GLY A 245 -29.83 -40.46 -44.46
N ALA A 246 -30.41 -39.54 -43.66
CA ALA A 246 -29.85 -38.22 -43.37
C ALA A 246 -29.39 -38.06 -41.91
N GLY A 247 -29.98 -38.77 -40.95
CA GLY A 247 -29.54 -38.78 -39.55
C GLY A 247 -29.32 -37.38 -38.94
N ALA A 248 -28.23 -37.22 -38.18
CA ALA A 248 -27.87 -35.95 -37.53
C ALA A 248 -27.55 -34.81 -38.53
N SER A 249 -27.31 -35.12 -39.81
CA SER A 249 -27.01 -34.10 -40.81
C SER A 249 -28.25 -33.50 -41.47
N GLY A 250 -29.44 -34.13 -41.34
CA GLY A 250 -30.64 -33.61 -42.00
C GLY A 250 -31.99 -34.26 -41.68
N GLY A 251 -32.10 -35.03 -40.59
CA GLY A 251 -33.28 -35.87 -40.30
C GLY A 251 -34.46 -35.20 -39.60
N LEU A 252 -34.35 -33.95 -39.11
CA LEU A 252 -35.46 -33.31 -38.41
C LEU A 252 -36.59 -32.88 -39.36
N VAL A 253 -37.82 -32.93 -38.85
CA VAL A 253 -39.03 -32.45 -39.50
C VAL A 253 -39.78 -31.51 -38.56
N GLY A 254 -40.64 -30.65 -39.09
CA GLY A 254 -41.50 -29.78 -38.29
C GLY A 254 -42.30 -28.79 -39.12
N ILE A 255 -42.95 -27.84 -38.44
CA ILE A 255 -43.80 -26.80 -39.05
C ILE A 255 -43.11 -25.44 -39.06
N ILE A 256 -43.53 -24.54 -39.96
CA ILE A 256 -42.88 -23.23 -40.13
C ILE A 256 -42.84 -22.38 -38.86
N ALA A 257 -43.84 -22.49 -37.98
CA ALA A 257 -43.89 -21.75 -36.72
C ALA A 257 -42.84 -22.17 -35.68
N ASP A 258 -42.28 -23.37 -35.77
CA ASP A 258 -41.23 -23.80 -34.86
C ASP A 258 -39.84 -23.53 -35.45
N VAL A 259 -39.68 -23.65 -36.78
CA VAL A 259 -38.40 -23.26 -37.40
C VAL A 259 -38.16 -21.75 -37.32
N GLU A 260 -39.19 -20.90 -37.38
CA GLU A 260 -39.03 -19.44 -37.18
C GLU A 260 -38.50 -19.12 -35.76
N ARG A 261 -39.02 -19.82 -34.73
CA ARG A 261 -38.55 -19.64 -33.35
C ARG A 261 -37.13 -20.15 -33.19
N TRP A 262 -36.81 -21.25 -33.84
CA TRP A 262 -35.45 -21.76 -33.88
C TRP A 262 -34.48 -20.78 -34.55
N GLY A 263 -34.87 -20.13 -35.64
CA GLY A 263 -34.08 -19.08 -36.30
C GLY A 263 -33.66 -17.97 -35.35
N LYS A 264 -34.62 -17.44 -34.57
CA LYS A 264 -34.30 -16.48 -33.52
C LYS A 264 -33.39 -17.08 -32.44
N ALA A 265 -33.68 -18.29 -31.97
CA ALA A 265 -32.90 -18.90 -30.89
C ALA A 265 -31.43 -19.15 -31.29
N VAL A 266 -31.19 -19.67 -32.50
CA VAL A 266 -29.85 -19.93 -33.03
C VAL A 266 -29.12 -18.63 -33.36
N GLY A 267 -29.83 -17.65 -33.93
CA GLY A 267 -29.25 -16.38 -34.37
C GLY A 267 -29.09 -15.33 -33.26
N SER A 268 -29.74 -15.49 -32.10
CA SER A 268 -29.52 -14.64 -30.92
C SER A 268 -28.61 -15.28 -29.88
N GLY A 269 -28.34 -16.58 -29.99
CA GLY A 269 -27.52 -17.31 -29.03
C GLY A 269 -28.20 -17.58 -27.68
N GLU A 270 -29.52 -17.39 -27.54
CA GLU A 270 -30.24 -17.45 -26.25
C GLU A 270 -30.15 -18.80 -25.51
N LEU A 271 -29.62 -19.83 -26.16
CA LEU A 271 -29.52 -21.19 -25.64
C LEU A 271 -28.12 -21.62 -25.20
N ILE A 272 -27.10 -20.80 -25.43
CA ILE A 272 -25.70 -21.07 -25.07
C ILE A 272 -25.13 -19.88 -24.29
N THR A 273 -23.97 -20.05 -23.65
CA THR A 273 -23.33 -18.90 -23.01
C THR A 273 -22.91 -17.87 -24.05
N ARG A 274 -22.76 -16.64 -23.57
CA ARG A 274 -22.31 -15.51 -24.38
C ARG A 274 -20.96 -15.82 -25.06
N ARG A 275 -19.99 -16.35 -24.30
CA ARG A 275 -18.71 -16.90 -24.78
C ARG A 275 -18.86 -17.87 -25.96
N GLU A 276 -19.63 -18.95 -25.81
CA GLU A 276 -19.79 -19.93 -26.90
C GLU A 276 -20.51 -19.35 -28.13
N PHE A 277 -21.39 -18.38 -27.91
CA PHE A 277 -22.02 -17.67 -29.02
C PHE A 277 -21.04 -16.77 -29.77
N VAL A 278 -20.14 -16.08 -29.06
CA VAL A 278 -19.03 -15.33 -29.68
C VAL A 278 -18.15 -16.26 -30.51
N ASP A 279 -17.73 -17.39 -29.95
CA ASP A 279 -16.94 -18.40 -30.66
C ASP A 279 -17.65 -18.89 -31.92
N ARG A 280 -18.97 -19.12 -31.84
CA ARG A 280 -19.80 -19.49 -32.98
C ARG A 280 -19.79 -18.41 -34.07
N LEU A 281 -19.84 -17.12 -33.73
CA LEU A 281 -19.79 -16.03 -34.70
C LEU A 281 -18.39 -15.83 -35.29
N LYS A 282 -17.34 -15.88 -34.46
CA LYS A 282 -15.95 -15.76 -34.91
C LYS A 282 -15.52 -16.88 -35.87
N SER A 283 -16.23 -18.02 -35.85
CA SER A 283 -15.94 -19.16 -36.71
C SER A 283 -16.32 -19.01 -38.20
N PHE A 284 -17.09 -17.97 -38.54
CA PHE A 284 -17.49 -17.70 -39.93
C PHE A 284 -16.25 -17.47 -40.80
N GLY A 285 -16.15 -18.23 -41.88
CA GLY A 285 -15.09 -18.09 -42.88
C GLY A 285 -15.66 -18.22 -44.29
N SER A 286 -14.86 -17.83 -45.28
CA SER A 286 -15.23 -17.93 -46.69
C SER A 286 -15.55 -19.38 -47.07
N THR A 287 -16.58 -19.53 -47.90
CA THR A 287 -17.00 -20.79 -48.53
C THR A 287 -16.44 -20.96 -49.95
N ALA A 288 -15.71 -19.96 -50.46
CA ALA A 288 -15.34 -19.86 -51.88
C ALA A 288 -14.44 -20.98 -52.41
N SER A 289 -13.80 -21.76 -51.53
CA SER A 289 -13.02 -22.93 -51.91
C SER A 289 -13.87 -24.14 -52.32
N ASP A 290 -15.17 -24.12 -52.05
CA ASP A 290 -16.12 -25.19 -52.38
C ASP A 290 -17.25 -24.66 -53.29
N PRO A 291 -17.12 -24.83 -54.62
CA PRO A 291 -18.15 -24.43 -55.57
C PRO A 291 -19.46 -25.23 -55.48
N GLU A 292 -19.47 -26.38 -54.79
CA GLU A 292 -20.65 -27.23 -54.60
C GLU A 292 -21.34 -26.98 -53.25
N SER A 293 -20.80 -26.07 -52.43
CA SER A 293 -21.41 -25.65 -51.17
C SER A 293 -22.81 -25.09 -51.41
N PRO A 294 -23.77 -25.36 -50.49
CA PRO A 294 -25.02 -24.62 -50.48
C PRO A 294 -24.76 -23.12 -50.42
N GLU A 295 -25.74 -22.35 -50.88
CA GLU A 295 -25.58 -20.92 -51.06
C GLU A 295 -25.39 -20.20 -49.72
N TYR A 296 -24.14 -19.82 -49.46
CA TYR A 296 -23.72 -19.05 -48.29
C TYR A 296 -22.62 -18.07 -48.68
N ASP A 297 -22.68 -16.86 -48.12
CA ASP A 297 -21.60 -15.89 -48.21
C ASP A 297 -20.43 -16.29 -47.29
N SER A 298 -20.75 -16.92 -46.15
CA SER A 298 -19.79 -17.49 -45.22
C SER A 298 -20.43 -18.63 -44.40
N TYR A 299 -19.60 -19.56 -43.90
CA TYR A 299 -20.06 -20.66 -43.03
C TYR A 299 -19.26 -20.72 -41.74
N GLY A 300 -19.98 -20.83 -40.63
CA GLY A 300 -19.46 -20.90 -39.28
C GLY A 300 -19.83 -22.21 -38.59
N PHE A 301 -19.88 -22.18 -37.26
CA PHE A 301 -20.06 -23.35 -36.43
C PHE A 301 -21.54 -23.79 -36.49
N GLY A 302 -21.86 -24.69 -37.42
CA GLY A 302 -23.18 -25.25 -37.69
C GLY A 302 -24.25 -24.23 -38.09
N MET A 303 -23.86 -23.12 -38.69
CA MET A 303 -24.77 -22.13 -39.28
C MET A 303 -24.04 -21.38 -40.39
N GLY A 304 -24.79 -21.02 -41.43
CA GLY A 304 -24.31 -20.23 -42.55
C GLY A 304 -24.92 -18.84 -42.56
N GLU A 305 -24.38 -18.01 -43.42
CA GLU A 305 -24.77 -16.61 -43.56
C GLU A 305 -25.18 -16.30 -45.01
N ILE A 306 -26.27 -15.54 -45.16
CA ILE A 306 -26.70 -14.98 -46.44
C ILE A 306 -27.13 -13.53 -46.20
N SER A 307 -26.52 -12.59 -46.91
CA SER A 307 -26.94 -11.18 -46.91
C SER A 307 -26.95 -10.55 -45.50
N GLY A 308 -26.02 -10.96 -44.63
CA GLY A 308 -25.93 -10.47 -43.25
C GLY A 308 -26.89 -11.13 -42.25
N PHE A 309 -27.76 -12.04 -42.72
CA PHE A 309 -28.60 -12.87 -41.86
C PHE A 309 -27.89 -14.19 -41.57
N ILE A 310 -28.02 -14.68 -40.34
CA ILE A 310 -27.42 -15.93 -39.90
C ILE A 310 -28.47 -17.00 -39.65
N GLY A 311 -28.16 -18.23 -40.00
CA GLY A 311 -29.08 -19.34 -39.87
C GLY A 311 -28.62 -20.55 -40.65
N HIS A 312 -29.51 -21.20 -41.37
CA HIS A 312 -29.12 -22.37 -42.15
C HIS A 312 -30.10 -22.63 -43.30
N THR A 313 -29.56 -23.00 -44.47
CA THR A 313 -30.29 -23.60 -45.60
C THR A 313 -30.40 -25.11 -45.41
N GLY A 314 -31.48 -25.71 -45.89
CA GLY A 314 -31.75 -27.13 -45.73
C GLY A 314 -31.95 -27.77 -47.07
N ASN A 315 -30.91 -28.31 -47.70
CA ASN A 315 -31.04 -28.88 -49.03
C ASN A 315 -30.97 -30.42 -48.95
N GLY A 316 -31.84 -31.12 -49.68
CA GLY A 316 -31.80 -32.58 -49.75
C GLY A 316 -33.03 -33.16 -50.43
N LEU A 317 -32.97 -34.45 -50.78
CA LEU A 317 -33.99 -35.12 -51.60
C LEU A 317 -35.43 -34.88 -51.11
N GLY A 318 -36.26 -34.28 -51.95
CA GLY A 318 -37.70 -34.09 -51.69
C GLY A 318 -38.08 -32.84 -50.92
N PHE A 319 -37.15 -32.16 -50.25
CA PHE A 319 -37.46 -30.95 -49.48
C PHE A 319 -36.29 -29.99 -49.49
N GLU A 320 -36.58 -28.71 -49.61
CA GLU A 320 -35.62 -27.65 -49.32
C GLU A 320 -36.19 -26.71 -48.26
N ALA A 321 -35.31 -26.14 -47.43
CA ALA A 321 -35.67 -25.28 -46.32
C ALA A 321 -34.69 -24.12 -46.20
N LEU A 322 -35.10 -23.06 -45.52
CA LEU A 322 -34.24 -21.97 -45.10
C LEU A 322 -34.83 -21.37 -43.84
N VAL A 323 -33.95 -21.05 -42.89
CA VAL A 323 -34.26 -20.19 -41.75
C VAL A 323 -33.09 -19.25 -41.55
N MET A 324 -33.36 -17.94 -41.58
CA MET A 324 -32.35 -16.89 -41.47
C MET A 324 -32.83 -15.82 -40.49
N TYR A 325 -31.94 -15.34 -39.63
CA TYR A 325 -32.21 -14.35 -38.60
C TYR A 325 -31.32 -13.11 -38.77
N ASP A 326 -31.96 -11.95 -38.81
CA ASP A 326 -31.36 -10.63 -38.79
C ASP A 326 -31.36 -10.11 -37.35
N ARG A 327 -30.15 -10.05 -36.80
CA ARG A 327 -29.90 -9.62 -35.43
C ARG A 327 -30.15 -8.14 -35.21
N ALA A 328 -29.88 -7.32 -36.21
CA ALA A 328 -29.99 -5.87 -36.08
C ALA A 328 -31.45 -5.44 -35.92
N ASN A 329 -32.37 -6.18 -36.55
CA ASN A 329 -33.79 -5.84 -36.57
C ASN A 329 -34.69 -6.85 -35.83
N ASP A 330 -34.13 -7.86 -35.16
CA ASP A 330 -34.85 -8.99 -34.52
C ASP A 330 -35.88 -9.63 -35.47
N ARG A 331 -35.44 -10.00 -36.69
CA ARG A 331 -36.30 -10.50 -37.77
C ARG A 331 -35.88 -11.90 -38.23
N THR A 332 -36.81 -12.85 -38.26
CA THR A 332 -36.62 -14.19 -38.84
C THR A 332 -37.39 -14.34 -40.13
N ILE A 333 -36.74 -14.88 -41.17
CA ILE A 333 -37.38 -15.30 -42.41
C ILE A 333 -37.20 -16.81 -42.55
N SER A 334 -38.27 -17.50 -42.90
CA SER A 334 -38.27 -18.96 -43.06
C SER A 334 -39.00 -19.38 -44.31
N ILE A 335 -38.44 -20.33 -45.05
CA ILE A 335 -38.99 -20.88 -46.29
C ILE A 335 -38.90 -22.40 -46.19
N LEU A 336 -40.00 -23.10 -46.40
CA LEU A 336 -40.08 -24.56 -46.45
C LEU A 336 -40.75 -24.96 -47.76
N ILE A 337 -40.10 -25.78 -48.58
CA ILE A 337 -40.64 -26.26 -49.85
C ILE A 337 -40.58 -27.79 -49.94
N ASN A 338 -41.55 -28.39 -50.62
CA ASN A 338 -41.64 -29.84 -50.78
C ASN A 338 -41.08 -30.32 -52.13
N SER A 339 -39.96 -29.72 -52.56
CA SER A 339 -39.24 -30.11 -53.76
C SER A 339 -37.74 -30.06 -53.52
N SER A 340 -37.00 -30.91 -54.22
CA SER A 340 -35.57 -30.72 -54.50
C SER A 340 -35.36 -30.74 -56.02
N ASN A 341 -34.88 -29.65 -56.61
CA ASN A 341 -34.78 -29.51 -58.07
C ASN A 341 -33.31 -29.40 -58.51
N SER A 342 -32.89 -30.16 -59.52
CA SER A 342 -31.53 -30.07 -60.08
C SER A 342 -31.25 -28.77 -60.83
N ASP A 343 -32.28 -28.08 -61.33
CA ASP A 343 -32.14 -26.80 -62.05
C ASP A 343 -31.81 -25.63 -61.10
N ASP A 344 -32.19 -25.75 -59.83
CA ASP A 344 -31.94 -24.76 -58.78
C ASP A 344 -31.87 -25.47 -57.42
N PRO A 345 -30.68 -25.96 -57.02
CA PRO A 345 -30.49 -26.73 -55.79
C PRO A 345 -30.58 -25.90 -54.49
N ASP A 346 -30.74 -24.57 -54.60
CA ASP A 346 -30.77 -23.60 -53.49
C ASP A 346 -31.99 -22.66 -53.60
N ALA A 347 -33.12 -23.18 -54.10
CA ALA A 347 -34.29 -22.36 -54.41
C ALA A 347 -34.78 -21.47 -53.24
N PRO A 348 -34.76 -21.92 -51.97
CA PRO A 348 -35.06 -21.07 -50.82
C PRO A 348 -34.11 -19.88 -50.63
N ALA A 349 -32.80 -20.03 -50.89
CA ALA A 349 -31.81 -18.97 -50.73
C ALA A 349 -31.99 -17.87 -51.79
N HIS A 350 -32.20 -18.26 -53.04
CA HIS A 350 -32.55 -17.34 -54.12
C HIS A 350 -33.86 -16.59 -53.86
N LEU A 351 -34.92 -17.31 -53.42
CA LEU A 351 -36.19 -16.67 -53.06
C LEU A 351 -36.04 -15.74 -51.85
N PHE A 352 -35.22 -16.12 -50.86
CA PHE A 352 -34.92 -15.28 -49.71
C PHE A 352 -34.33 -13.93 -50.15
N ARG A 353 -33.35 -13.91 -51.07
CA ARG A 353 -32.78 -12.64 -51.58
C ARG A 353 -33.78 -11.80 -52.37
N GLU A 354 -34.63 -12.42 -53.19
CA GLU A 354 -35.72 -11.71 -53.89
C GLU A 354 -36.71 -11.09 -52.89
N LEU A 355 -37.07 -11.81 -51.81
CA LEU A 355 -37.91 -11.27 -50.74
C LEU A 355 -37.24 -10.10 -50.01
N LEU A 356 -35.92 -10.16 -49.77
CA LEU A 356 -35.16 -9.04 -49.21
C LEU A 356 -35.27 -7.79 -50.10
N GLU A 357 -35.05 -7.92 -51.41
CA GLU A 357 -35.19 -6.81 -52.36
C GLU A 357 -36.60 -6.18 -52.32
N ILE A 358 -37.65 -7.01 -52.27
CA ILE A 358 -39.05 -6.56 -52.18
C ILE A 358 -39.32 -5.81 -50.87
N MET A 359 -38.71 -6.26 -49.76
CA MET A 359 -38.79 -5.60 -48.46
C MET A 359 -37.96 -4.31 -48.40
N GLY A 360 -37.34 -3.89 -49.51
CA GLY A 360 -36.51 -2.69 -49.58
C GLY A 360 -35.16 -2.86 -48.90
N TRP A 361 -34.70 -4.10 -48.68
CA TRP A 361 -33.36 -4.36 -48.17
C TRP A 361 -32.35 -4.06 -49.28
N THR A 362 -31.60 -2.97 -49.12
CA THR A 362 -30.55 -2.48 -50.04
C THR A 362 -29.14 -2.75 -49.50
N GLY A 363 -29.04 -3.59 -48.46
CA GLY A 363 -28.02 -3.44 -47.44
C GLY A 363 -28.42 -2.34 -46.44
N PRO A 364 -27.56 -1.94 -45.50
CA PRO A 364 -27.87 -0.82 -44.62
C PRO A 364 -27.81 0.54 -45.39
N ASP A 365 -28.92 1.30 -45.40
CA ASP A 365 -29.06 2.58 -46.13
C ASP A 365 -28.16 3.73 -45.63
N ASN A 366 -27.67 4.60 -46.53
CA ASN A 366 -26.95 5.89 -46.27
C ASN A 366 -25.57 5.82 -45.59
N GLN A 367 -24.81 4.73 -45.80
CA GLN A 367 -23.54 4.51 -45.09
C GLN A 367 -22.32 4.65 -46.03
N ILE A 368 -21.33 5.45 -45.62
CA ILE A 368 -20.03 5.51 -46.31
C ILE A 368 -19.18 4.35 -45.78
N GLN A 369 -19.05 3.33 -46.62
CA GLN A 369 -18.17 2.19 -46.41
C GLN A 369 -16.71 2.63 -46.59
N VAL A 370 -15.85 2.33 -45.60
CA VAL A 370 -14.40 2.52 -45.73
C VAL A 370 -13.73 1.16 -45.56
N ALA A 371 -13.59 0.47 -46.68
CA ALA A 371 -12.77 -0.72 -46.81
C ALA A 371 -11.46 -0.32 -47.49
N ALA A 372 -10.36 -0.39 -46.75
CA ALA A 372 -9.04 -0.08 -47.25
C ALA A 372 -8.26 -1.38 -47.55
N ASP A 373 -8.89 -2.35 -48.21
CA ASP A 373 -8.22 -3.58 -48.64
C ASP A 373 -7.23 -3.27 -49.79
N GLY A 374 -5.97 -3.02 -49.46
CA GLY A 374 -4.93 -2.55 -50.39
C GLY A 374 -5.14 -1.14 -50.96
N ARG A 375 -6.02 -0.32 -50.36
CA ARG A 375 -6.37 1.05 -50.83
C ARG A 375 -6.23 2.10 -49.73
N THR A 376 -6.26 3.38 -50.10
CA THR A 376 -6.32 4.51 -49.16
C THR A 376 -7.68 5.16 -49.21
N GLU A 377 -8.35 5.25 -48.07
CA GLU A 377 -9.68 5.85 -47.91
C GLU A 377 -9.64 7.02 -46.92
N THR A 378 -10.31 8.12 -47.28
CA THR A 378 -10.35 9.34 -46.46
C THR A 378 -11.77 9.88 -46.38
N VAL A 379 -12.25 10.23 -45.19
CA VAL A 379 -13.60 10.80 -45.00
C VAL A 379 -13.62 12.17 -44.37
N ASP A 380 -14.68 12.92 -44.65
CA ASP A 380 -14.88 14.27 -44.15
C ASP A 380 -15.52 14.32 -42.75
N ALA A 381 -15.39 15.46 -42.08
CA ALA A 381 -15.94 15.71 -40.76
C ALA A 381 -17.47 15.56 -40.69
N GLY A 382 -17.99 15.02 -39.59
CA GLY A 382 -19.43 14.83 -39.37
C GLY A 382 -19.99 13.57 -40.04
N THR A 383 -19.13 12.75 -40.63
CA THR A 383 -19.48 11.44 -41.19
C THR A 383 -19.65 10.42 -40.06
N VAL A 384 -20.70 9.59 -40.16
CA VAL A 384 -20.89 8.41 -39.31
C VAL A 384 -20.36 7.20 -40.08
N TRP A 385 -19.40 6.49 -39.49
CA TRP A 385 -18.87 5.22 -39.96
C TRP A 385 -19.62 4.08 -39.28
N THR A 386 -20.09 3.14 -40.09
CA THR A 386 -20.96 2.06 -39.64
C THR A 386 -20.50 0.74 -40.24
N GLY A 387 -20.57 -0.33 -39.44
CA GLY A 387 -19.97 -1.61 -39.80
C GLY A 387 -20.81 -2.52 -40.68
N LEU A 388 -20.50 -2.59 -41.98
CA LEU A 388 -20.79 -3.77 -42.80
C LEU A 388 -19.87 -3.79 -44.03
N ILE A 389 -18.99 -4.80 -44.07
CA ILE A 389 -18.24 -5.20 -45.25
C ILE A 389 -18.72 -6.60 -45.61
N SER A 390 -18.93 -6.85 -46.90
CA SER A 390 -19.18 -8.20 -47.41
C SER A 390 -17.95 -9.07 -47.10
N GLY A 391 -18.11 -10.06 -46.25
CA GLY A 391 -17.01 -10.92 -45.81
C GLY A 391 -17.33 -11.66 -44.51
N PRO A 392 -16.44 -12.58 -44.08
CA PRO A 392 -16.58 -13.32 -42.83
C PRO A 392 -16.64 -12.38 -41.62
N PHE A 393 -17.27 -12.83 -40.53
CA PHE A 393 -17.67 -12.01 -39.38
C PHE A 393 -16.56 -11.08 -38.81
N LEU A 394 -15.30 -11.52 -38.84
CA LEU A 394 -14.13 -10.74 -38.38
C LEU A 394 -13.69 -9.61 -39.33
N THR A 395 -14.05 -9.69 -40.61
CA THR A 395 -13.79 -8.63 -41.62
C THR A 395 -14.84 -7.52 -41.58
N ARG A 396 -15.82 -7.62 -40.68
CA ARG A 396 -16.84 -6.60 -40.46
C ARG A 396 -16.38 -5.68 -39.36
N ALA A 397 -16.28 -4.41 -39.70
CA ALA A 397 -16.04 -3.32 -38.78
C ALA A 397 -16.57 -2.03 -39.42
N ALA A 398 -16.78 -0.98 -38.62
CA ALA A 398 -17.03 0.34 -39.19
C ALA A 398 -15.83 0.84 -40.01
N VAL A 399 -14.63 0.31 -39.71
CA VAL A 399 -13.38 0.54 -40.43
C VAL A 399 -12.61 -0.77 -40.56
N TYR A 400 -12.22 -1.13 -41.76
CA TYR A 400 -11.37 -2.29 -42.03
C TYR A 400 -10.17 -1.88 -42.89
N ALA A 401 -8.97 -2.13 -42.40
CA ALA A 401 -7.72 -1.87 -43.11
C ALA A 401 -6.82 -3.11 -43.09
N ASP A 402 -6.58 -3.70 -44.26
CA ASP A 402 -5.84 -4.94 -44.47
C ASP A 402 -5.23 -4.96 -45.88
N ASN A 403 -4.45 -5.99 -46.20
CA ASN A 403 -3.53 -6.08 -47.34
C ASN A 403 -2.76 -4.76 -47.67
N GLY A 404 -2.25 -4.07 -46.65
CA GLY A 404 -1.43 -2.87 -46.75
C GLY A 404 -2.18 -1.57 -47.02
N GLY A 405 -3.51 -1.54 -46.91
CA GLY A 405 -4.26 -0.30 -47.08
C GLY A 405 -4.38 0.57 -45.81
N SER A 406 -5.00 1.74 -45.98
CA SER A 406 -5.06 2.80 -44.97
C SER A 406 -6.41 3.53 -44.93
N ALA A 407 -6.92 3.84 -43.73
CA ALA A 407 -8.12 4.65 -43.54
C ALA A 407 -7.85 5.87 -42.65
N THR A 408 -8.29 7.06 -43.07
CA THR A 408 -8.05 8.33 -42.34
C THR A 408 -9.32 9.20 -42.24
N ALA A 409 -9.52 9.87 -41.10
CA ALA A 409 -10.57 10.87 -40.91
C ALA A 409 -10.02 12.31 -41.01
N ASN A 410 -10.61 13.15 -41.88
CA ASN A 410 -10.30 14.59 -42.03
C ASN A 410 -11.00 15.48 -40.98
N GLY A 411 -11.73 14.90 -40.02
CA GLY A 411 -12.40 15.62 -38.94
C GLY A 411 -13.07 14.67 -37.95
N ARG A 412 -13.90 15.21 -37.06
CA ARG A 412 -14.61 14.39 -36.06
C ARG A 412 -15.52 13.37 -36.75
N VAL A 413 -15.41 12.11 -36.34
CA VAL A 413 -16.23 10.99 -36.83
C VAL A 413 -16.92 10.26 -35.68
N THR A 414 -18.04 9.61 -35.95
CA THR A 414 -18.66 8.66 -35.03
C THR A 414 -18.58 7.27 -35.63
N LEU A 415 -18.02 6.30 -34.90
CA LEU A 415 -17.94 4.90 -35.32
C LEU A 415 -18.92 4.09 -34.47
N ALA A 416 -19.88 3.43 -35.11
CA ALA A 416 -20.86 2.58 -34.45
C ALA A 416 -21.07 1.28 -35.26
N PRO A 417 -20.73 0.10 -34.71
CA PRO A 417 -21.06 -1.16 -35.36
C PRO A 417 -22.58 -1.33 -35.44
N ILE A 418 -23.02 -1.97 -36.52
CA ILE A 418 -24.45 -2.13 -36.83
C ILE A 418 -25.01 -3.40 -36.17
N GLN A 419 -24.14 -4.32 -35.76
CA GLN A 419 -24.48 -5.57 -35.12
C GLN A 419 -23.64 -5.76 -33.87
N ASP A 420 -24.22 -6.41 -32.87
CA ASP A 420 -23.50 -6.92 -31.71
C ASP A 420 -22.33 -7.81 -32.14
N TYR A 421 -21.26 -7.82 -31.35
CA TYR A 421 -20.05 -8.63 -31.55
C TYR A 421 -19.16 -8.24 -32.73
N VAL A 422 -19.47 -7.14 -33.41
CA VAL A 422 -18.66 -6.56 -34.49
C VAL A 422 -17.76 -5.46 -33.90
N PRO A 423 -16.43 -5.51 -34.11
CA PRO A 423 -15.55 -4.45 -33.64
C PRO A 423 -15.82 -3.15 -34.41
N ALA A 424 -15.61 -1.99 -33.78
CA ALA A 424 -15.78 -0.73 -34.51
C ALA A 424 -14.62 -0.48 -35.49
N ILE A 425 -13.40 -0.93 -35.16
CA ILE A 425 -12.23 -0.88 -36.05
C ILE A 425 -11.57 -2.26 -36.06
N TYR A 426 -11.26 -2.77 -37.24
CA TYR A 426 -10.38 -3.91 -37.45
C TYR A 426 -9.17 -3.47 -38.28
N VAL A 427 -7.96 -3.74 -37.80
CA VAL A 427 -6.72 -3.49 -38.53
C VAL A 427 -5.95 -4.81 -38.69
N GLY A 428 -5.89 -5.26 -39.93
CA GLY A 428 -5.05 -6.34 -40.43
C GLY A 428 -3.59 -5.92 -40.54
N ASP A 429 -2.96 -6.17 -41.68
CA ASP A 429 -1.61 -5.64 -42.00
C ASP A 429 -1.62 -4.17 -42.51
N GLY A 430 -2.71 -3.44 -42.24
CA GLY A 430 -2.97 -2.07 -42.70
C GLY A 430 -2.78 -0.99 -41.64
N SER A 431 -3.35 0.19 -41.88
CA SER A 431 -3.29 1.32 -40.94
C SER A 431 -4.58 2.13 -40.83
N VAL A 432 -4.90 2.60 -39.61
CA VAL A 432 -6.05 3.49 -39.35
C VAL A 432 -5.60 4.72 -38.56
N THR A 433 -6.01 5.92 -38.99
CA THR A 433 -5.70 7.19 -38.31
C THR A 433 -6.95 8.03 -38.03
N LEU A 434 -7.22 8.27 -36.75
CA LEU A 434 -8.27 9.16 -36.23
C LEU A 434 -7.63 10.36 -35.53
N GLY A 435 -7.21 11.37 -36.30
CA GLY A 435 -6.36 12.46 -35.81
C GLY A 435 -7.07 13.72 -35.27
N LEU A 436 -8.39 13.83 -35.48
CA LEU A 436 -9.17 15.06 -35.28
C LEU A 436 -10.39 14.84 -34.35
N GLY A 437 -10.30 13.79 -33.53
CA GLY A 437 -11.30 13.39 -32.55
C GLY A 437 -12.44 12.56 -33.10
N GLY A 438 -13.27 12.05 -32.21
CA GLY A 438 -14.40 11.20 -32.57
C GLY A 438 -14.99 10.45 -31.39
N ASP A 439 -16.12 9.81 -31.63
CA ASP A 439 -16.76 8.90 -30.66
C ASP A 439 -16.85 7.51 -31.28
N ILE A 440 -16.33 6.52 -30.58
CA ILE A 440 -16.44 5.10 -30.94
C ILE A 440 -17.40 4.47 -29.95
N THR A 441 -18.42 3.80 -30.44
CA THR A 441 -19.25 2.92 -29.62
C THR A 441 -18.90 1.50 -29.98
N ALA A 442 -18.32 0.75 -29.06
CA ALA A 442 -18.17 -0.69 -29.22
C ALA A 442 -19.56 -1.34 -29.15
N SER A 443 -19.81 -2.34 -29.99
CA SER A 443 -21.06 -3.09 -29.93
C SER A 443 -21.06 -4.06 -28.75
N LEU A 444 -22.21 -4.65 -28.42
CA LEU A 444 -22.28 -5.64 -27.36
C LEU A 444 -21.38 -6.83 -27.70
N GLY A 445 -20.20 -6.91 -27.07
CA GLY A 445 -19.23 -7.99 -27.27
C GLY A 445 -18.37 -7.89 -28.53
N GLY A 446 -18.29 -6.73 -29.21
CA GLY A 446 -17.26 -6.43 -30.22
C GLY A 446 -16.33 -5.30 -29.78
N ASP A 447 -15.02 -5.42 -29.98
CA ASP A 447 -14.01 -4.46 -29.49
C ASP A 447 -14.21 -3.03 -30.01
N GLY A 448 -13.73 -2.02 -29.27
CA GLY A 448 -13.68 -0.65 -29.78
C GLY A 448 -12.70 -0.55 -30.96
N ALA A 449 -11.52 -1.13 -30.82
CA ALA A 449 -10.60 -1.40 -31.92
C ALA A 449 -9.87 -2.73 -31.69
N PHE A 450 -9.70 -3.50 -32.76
CA PHE A 450 -8.98 -4.77 -32.76
C PHE A 450 -7.87 -4.74 -33.82
N LEU A 451 -6.64 -4.98 -33.39
CA LEU A 451 -5.46 -5.07 -34.27
C LEU A 451 -4.99 -6.52 -34.28
N ALA A 452 -5.01 -7.14 -35.46
CA ALA A 452 -4.52 -8.50 -35.65
C ALA A 452 -4.01 -8.69 -37.08
N THR A 453 -2.77 -9.15 -37.23
CA THR A 453 -2.12 -9.36 -38.53
C THR A 453 -1.56 -10.77 -38.60
N THR A 454 -1.69 -11.40 -39.77
CA THR A 454 -1.05 -12.69 -40.11
C THR A 454 0.25 -12.54 -40.89
N THR A 455 0.47 -11.39 -41.53
CA THR A 455 1.66 -11.06 -42.32
C THR A 455 1.85 -9.54 -42.35
N GLY A 456 2.97 -8.97 -41.91
CA GLY A 456 3.18 -7.50 -41.93
C GLY A 456 2.71 -6.78 -40.66
N THR A 457 2.60 -5.43 -40.65
CA THR A 457 2.42 -4.63 -39.41
C THR A 457 1.07 -3.92 -39.37
N ALA A 458 0.27 -4.22 -38.34
CA ALA A 458 -0.96 -3.48 -38.02
C ALA A 458 -0.63 -2.14 -37.33
N SER A 459 -1.23 -1.03 -37.77
CA SER A 459 -1.00 0.30 -37.16
C SER A 459 -2.29 1.07 -36.86
N LEU A 460 -2.44 1.54 -35.62
CA LEU A 460 -3.55 2.40 -35.21
C LEU A 460 -3.03 3.69 -34.59
N SER A 461 -3.54 4.83 -35.03
CA SER A 461 -3.29 6.13 -34.39
C SER A 461 -4.60 6.82 -34.03
N MET A 462 -4.77 7.21 -32.76
CA MET A 462 -5.95 7.90 -32.26
C MET A 462 -5.57 9.17 -31.49
N THR A 463 -6.30 10.25 -31.76
CA THR A 463 -6.17 11.54 -31.09
C THR A 463 -7.56 12.13 -30.80
N ASP A 464 -7.82 12.51 -29.55
CA ASP A 464 -9.08 13.15 -29.10
C ASP A 464 -10.33 12.25 -29.25
N VAL A 465 -10.19 10.95 -28.97
CA VAL A 465 -11.23 9.94 -29.20
C VAL A 465 -11.88 9.49 -27.89
N ASN A 466 -13.21 9.43 -27.86
CA ASN A 466 -13.96 8.77 -26.78
C ASN A 466 -14.41 7.40 -27.24
N ILE A 467 -14.23 6.37 -26.42
CA ILE A 467 -14.68 5.00 -26.66
C ILE A 467 -15.67 4.62 -25.56
N LEU A 468 -16.91 4.31 -25.97
CA LEU A 468 -17.94 3.78 -25.10
C LEU A 468 -18.02 2.26 -25.30
N MET A 469 -17.75 1.52 -24.23
CA MET A 469 -17.77 0.08 -24.17
C MET A 469 -19.12 -0.44 -23.72
N ALA A 470 -19.67 -1.38 -24.50
CA ALA A 470 -20.98 -1.97 -24.26
C ALA A 470 -20.90 -3.48 -23.96
N GLY A 471 -19.91 -4.00 -23.23
CA GLY A 471 -19.96 -5.40 -22.78
C GLY A 471 -18.66 -6.01 -22.23
N ASP A 472 -18.79 -7.03 -21.39
CA ASP A 472 -17.73 -7.51 -20.50
C ASP A 472 -16.74 -8.55 -21.09
N GLU A 473 -16.83 -8.87 -22.38
CA GLU A 473 -16.05 -9.96 -23.02
C GLU A 473 -15.01 -9.48 -24.04
N ILE A 474 -14.80 -8.17 -24.12
CA ILE A 474 -14.06 -7.51 -25.19
C ILE A 474 -13.21 -6.34 -24.67
N SER A 475 -12.21 -5.96 -25.44
CA SER A 475 -11.28 -4.90 -25.12
C SER A 475 -11.71 -3.56 -25.73
N GLY A 476 -11.41 -2.45 -25.04
CA GLY A 476 -11.56 -1.12 -25.62
C GLY A 476 -10.68 -0.95 -26.85
N ILE A 477 -9.39 -1.21 -26.67
CA ILE A 477 -8.44 -1.41 -27.76
C ILE A 477 -7.71 -2.72 -27.47
N GLY A 478 -7.96 -3.74 -28.28
CA GLY A 478 -7.30 -5.03 -28.22
C GLY A 478 -6.25 -5.17 -29.31
N ILE A 479 -5.07 -5.68 -28.95
CA ILE A 479 -4.03 -6.07 -29.88
C ILE A 479 -3.69 -7.53 -29.63
N ASP A 480 -3.98 -8.39 -30.61
CA ASP A 480 -3.59 -9.80 -30.64
C ASP A 480 -2.70 -10.02 -31.88
N ALA A 481 -1.41 -9.72 -31.72
CA ALA A 481 -0.48 -9.67 -32.84
C ALA A 481 0.15 -11.04 -33.12
N ARG A 482 0.10 -11.49 -34.39
CA ARG A 482 0.96 -12.58 -34.87
C ARG A 482 2.24 -12.08 -35.56
N ASP A 483 2.24 -10.84 -36.07
CA ASP A 483 3.40 -10.14 -36.64
C ASP A 483 3.36 -8.64 -36.27
N ASN A 484 4.10 -8.17 -35.25
CA ASN A 484 4.30 -6.73 -34.89
C ASN A 484 3.10 -5.77 -35.09
N ALA A 485 2.34 -5.47 -34.04
CA ALA A 485 1.26 -4.46 -34.09
C ALA A 485 1.57 -3.24 -33.19
N VAL A 486 1.22 -2.04 -33.65
CA VAL A 486 1.47 -0.77 -32.93
C VAL A 486 0.22 0.08 -32.82
N ALA A 487 -0.10 0.53 -31.61
CA ALA A 487 -1.12 1.54 -31.37
C ALA A 487 -0.54 2.79 -30.67
N GLU A 488 -0.83 3.97 -31.20
CA GLU A 488 -0.40 5.27 -30.66
C GLU A 488 -1.63 6.12 -30.29
N LEU A 489 -1.80 6.38 -29.00
CA LEU A 489 -2.99 7.02 -28.42
C LEU A 489 -2.64 8.37 -27.78
N ARG A 490 -3.45 9.41 -28.06
CA ARG A 490 -3.33 10.72 -27.41
C ARG A 490 -4.70 11.28 -27.04
N ARG A 491 -4.94 11.58 -25.77
CA ARG A 491 -6.24 12.09 -25.29
C ARG A 491 -7.38 11.16 -25.67
N VAL A 492 -7.28 9.90 -25.23
CA VAL A 492 -8.29 8.86 -25.46
C VAL A 492 -9.01 8.56 -24.17
N SER A 493 -10.34 8.60 -24.18
CA SER A 493 -11.16 8.20 -23.03
C SER A 493 -11.88 6.89 -23.33
N ILE A 494 -11.82 5.91 -22.42
CA ILE A 494 -12.48 4.61 -22.54
C ILE A 494 -13.40 4.45 -21.34
N THR A 495 -14.70 4.26 -21.58
CA THR A 495 -15.71 4.16 -20.51
C THR A 495 -16.66 3.00 -20.71
N GLY A 496 -17.27 2.47 -19.64
CA GLY A 496 -18.31 1.43 -19.73
C GLY A 496 -17.92 0.13 -19.02
N SER A 497 -18.26 -1.02 -19.60
CA SER A 497 -17.83 -2.33 -19.10
C SER A 497 -17.09 -3.06 -20.22
N ALA A 498 -15.99 -3.73 -19.87
CA ALA A 498 -15.09 -4.40 -20.80
C ALA A 498 -14.46 -5.65 -20.15
N LEU A 499 -13.76 -6.45 -20.95
CA LEU A 499 -12.74 -7.39 -20.47
C LEU A 499 -11.50 -6.61 -20.03
N ALA A 500 -11.03 -5.71 -20.91
CA ALA A 500 -9.95 -4.77 -20.61
C ALA A 500 -10.19 -3.41 -21.29
N GLY A 501 -9.77 -2.31 -20.69
CA GLY A 501 -9.76 -1.00 -21.36
C GLY A 501 -8.76 -1.01 -22.52
N LEU A 502 -7.53 -1.46 -22.23
CA LEU A 502 -6.49 -1.72 -23.20
C LEU A 502 -5.97 -3.15 -23.02
N HIS A 503 -5.77 -3.87 -24.12
CA HIS A 503 -5.16 -5.19 -24.12
C HIS A 503 -4.03 -5.27 -25.15
N ALA A 504 -2.89 -5.83 -24.73
CA ALA A 504 -1.77 -6.12 -25.62
C ALA A 504 -1.21 -7.52 -25.32
N GLY A 505 -1.26 -8.40 -26.32
CA GLY A 505 -0.76 -9.76 -26.22
C GLY A 505 -0.53 -10.42 -27.58
N GLY A 506 -0.12 -11.69 -27.55
CA GLY A 506 0.07 -12.51 -28.74
C GLY A 506 1.44 -13.20 -28.83
N ASN A 507 1.62 -13.95 -29.91
CA ASN A 507 2.84 -14.72 -30.19
C ASN A 507 4.01 -13.85 -30.71
N ALA A 508 3.73 -12.59 -31.04
CA ALA A 508 4.72 -11.61 -31.49
C ALA A 508 4.58 -10.30 -30.71
N PRO A 509 5.58 -9.39 -30.77
CA PRO A 509 5.53 -8.12 -30.07
C PRO A 509 4.30 -7.28 -30.42
N ALA A 510 3.53 -6.90 -29.40
CA ALA A 510 2.39 -5.99 -29.51
C ALA A 510 2.68 -4.74 -28.67
N THR A 511 2.75 -3.55 -29.29
CA THR A 511 3.11 -2.30 -28.59
C THR A 511 1.98 -1.30 -28.59
N LEU A 512 1.60 -0.80 -27.42
CA LEU A 512 0.66 0.30 -27.25
C LEU A 512 1.32 1.44 -26.48
N ARG A 513 1.27 2.64 -27.04
CA ARG A 513 1.77 3.87 -26.39
C ARG A 513 0.65 4.87 -26.24
N GLY A 514 0.52 5.44 -25.05
CA GLY A 514 -0.55 6.36 -24.71
C GLY A 514 -0.07 7.60 -23.97
N THR A 515 -0.61 8.77 -24.32
CA THR A 515 -0.48 9.99 -23.51
C THR A 515 -1.86 10.59 -23.23
N GLU A 516 -2.14 10.92 -21.97
CA GLU A 516 -3.47 11.42 -21.54
C GLU A 516 -4.59 10.41 -21.88
N VAL A 517 -4.40 9.13 -21.53
CA VAL A 517 -5.44 8.10 -21.65
C VAL A 517 -6.23 8.03 -20.34
N ASP A 518 -7.56 8.11 -20.40
CA ASP A 518 -8.46 8.03 -19.24
C ASP A 518 -9.38 6.81 -19.37
N ILE A 519 -9.22 5.82 -18.51
CA ILE A 519 -10.00 4.57 -18.50
C ILE A 519 -10.89 4.58 -17.27
N ASP A 520 -12.21 4.57 -17.45
CA ASP A 520 -13.21 4.54 -16.38
C ASP A 520 -14.21 3.39 -16.60
N LEU A 521 -13.94 2.25 -15.95
CA LEU A 521 -14.72 1.03 -16.16
C LEU A 521 -15.55 0.67 -14.93
N ALA A 522 -16.78 0.22 -15.17
CA ALA A 522 -17.65 -0.40 -14.18
C ALA A 522 -17.26 -1.84 -13.88
N ARG A 523 -16.58 -2.51 -14.82
CA ARG A 523 -16.10 -3.88 -14.71
C ARG A 523 -15.02 -4.14 -15.78
N GLY A 524 -14.06 -4.99 -15.47
CA GLY A 524 -12.95 -5.34 -16.37
C GLY A 524 -11.61 -4.77 -15.93
N ASP A 525 -10.54 -5.23 -16.56
CA ASP A 525 -9.19 -4.76 -16.29
C ASP A 525 -8.97 -3.39 -16.94
N GLY A 526 -8.21 -2.50 -16.29
CA GLY A 526 -7.87 -1.21 -16.90
C GLY A 526 -6.95 -1.42 -18.10
N VAL A 527 -5.82 -2.06 -17.83
CA VAL A 527 -4.84 -2.51 -18.83
C VAL A 527 -4.52 -3.98 -18.57
N TRP A 528 -4.60 -4.80 -19.61
CA TRP A 528 -4.16 -6.19 -19.58
C TRP A 528 -3.02 -6.40 -20.57
N VAL A 529 -1.86 -6.83 -20.07
CA VAL A 529 -0.68 -7.15 -20.86
C VAL A 529 -0.33 -8.61 -20.64
N GLU A 530 -0.19 -9.38 -21.72
CA GLU A 530 0.20 -10.78 -21.62
C GLU A 530 1.24 -11.18 -22.68
N ALA A 531 1.94 -12.28 -22.44
CA ALA A 531 2.92 -12.85 -23.37
C ALA A 531 3.93 -11.80 -23.87
N ASN A 532 3.90 -11.42 -25.16
CA ASN A 532 4.84 -10.47 -25.77
C ASN A 532 4.28 -9.03 -25.87
N GLY A 533 3.27 -8.69 -25.07
CA GLY A 533 2.67 -7.37 -25.01
C GLY A 533 3.55 -6.32 -24.31
N SER A 534 3.49 -5.08 -24.80
CA SER A 534 4.12 -3.90 -24.19
C SER A 534 3.16 -2.73 -24.21
N VAL A 535 2.88 -2.15 -23.03
CA VAL A 535 2.05 -0.94 -22.88
C VAL A 535 2.86 0.14 -22.17
N ASP A 536 2.88 1.36 -22.70
CA ASP A 536 3.53 2.53 -22.11
C ASP A 536 2.58 3.73 -22.04
N LEU A 537 2.21 4.15 -20.83
CA LEU A 537 1.25 5.22 -20.58
C LEU A 537 1.89 6.43 -19.88
N THR A 538 1.67 7.64 -20.39
CA THR A 538 2.12 8.89 -19.79
C THR A 538 0.95 9.81 -19.44
N ASN A 539 0.98 10.46 -18.27
CA ASN A 539 -0.04 11.42 -17.80
C ASN A 539 -1.47 10.86 -17.90
N SER A 540 -1.66 9.60 -17.52
CA SER A 540 -2.88 8.83 -17.77
C SER A 540 -3.58 8.46 -16.45
N ARG A 541 -4.85 8.07 -16.53
CA ARG A 541 -5.67 7.68 -15.40
C ARG A 541 -6.45 6.41 -15.69
N ILE A 542 -6.56 5.55 -14.67
CA ILE A 542 -7.37 4.34 -14.67
C ILE A 542 -8.20 4.36 -13.39
N MET A 543 -9.53 4.26 -13.53
CA MET A 543 -10.50 4.17 -12.45
C MET A 543 -11.40 2.96 -12.68
N LEU A 544 -11.44 2.05 -11.72
CA LEU A 544 -12.32 0.88 -11.76
C LEU A 544 -13.32 0.94 -10.59
N SER A 545 -14.60 1.03 -10.91
CA SER A 545 -15.67 1.14 -9.91
C SER A 545 -16.30 -0.21 -9.50
N GLY A 546 -16.06 -1.28 -10.25
CA GLY A 546 -16.46 -2.65 -9.93
C GLY A 546 -15.32 -3.65 -10.11
N ASP A 547 -15.67 -4.91 -10.34
CA ASP A 547 -14.72 -6.03 -10.36
C ASP A 547 -13.71 -5.88 -11.52
N GLY A 548 -12.41 -5.98 -11.21
CA GLY A 548 -11.34 -5.88 -12.20
C GLY A 548 -9.99 -5.52 -11.58
N ILE A 549 -8.94 -5.57 -12.40
CA ILE A 549 -7.56 -5.23 -12.03
C ILE A 549 -7.14 -3.97 -12.76
N GLY A 550 -6.55 -3.00 -12.05
CA GLY A 550 -6.09 -1.75 -12.67
C GLY A 550 -5.07 -2.01 -13.79
N LEU A 551 -3.98 -2.69 -13.46
CA LEU A 551 -2.93 -3.15 -14.37
C LEU A 551 -2.69 -4.65 -14.17
N HIS A 552 -3.08 -5.48 -15.14
CA HIS A 552 -2.88 -6.92 -15.13
C HIS A 552 -1.75 -7.28 -16.11
N VAL A 553 -0.65 -7.84 -15.61
CA VAL A 553 0.55 -8.16 -16.40
C VAL A 553 0.94 -9.62 -16.17
N ALA A 554 0.85 -10.44 -17.22
CA ALA A 554 1.09 -11.88 -17.17
C ALA A 554 2.16 -12.31 -18.20
N GLY A 555 3.35 -12.68 -17.74
CA GLY A 555 4.48 -13.00 -18.61
C GLY A 555 4.39 -14.38 -19.28
N GLY A 556 4.29 -15.44 -18.48
CA GLY A 556 4.26 -16.82 -18.98
C GLY A 556 5.49 -17.16 -19.84
N ASP A 557 5.27 -17.51 -21.11
CA ASP A 557 6.34 -17.81 -22.08
C ASP A 557 6.96 -16.54 -22.75
N GLY A 558 6.47 -15.34 -22.42
CA GLY A 558 6.82 -14.07 -23.09
C GLY A 558 7.19 -12.92 -22.15
N ALA A 559 7.73 -11.84 -22.72
CA ALA A 559 8.10 -10.63 -21.97
C ALA A 559 6.96 -9.60 -21.91
N ALA A 560 6.03 -9.79 -20.97
CA ALA A 560 4.92 -8.86 -20.77
C ALA A 560 5.38 -7.63 -19.98
N GLN A 561 5.25 -6.44 -20.60
CA GLN A 561 5.77 -5.20 -20.03
C GLN A 561 4.70 -4.11 -19.92
N MET A 562 4.55 -3.55 -18.71
CA MET A 562 3.77 -2.34 -18.45
C MET A 562 4.68 -1.22 -17.95
N LEU A 563 4.68 -0.08 -18.65
CA LEU A 563 5.40 1.13 -18.30
C LEU A 563 4.42 2.28 -18.04
N GLY A 564 4.71 3.10 -17.04
CA GLY A 564 3.86 4.24 -16.69
C GLY A 564 4.66 5.43 -16.20
N THR A 565 4.40 6.62 -16.75
CA THR A 565 4.93 7.90 -16.24
C THR A 565 3.78 8.82 -15.81
N ASN A 566 3.74 9.20 -14.53
CA ASN A 566 2.64 9.97 -13.94
C ASN A 566 1.28 9.32 -14.21
N LEU A 567 1.18 8.02 -13.89
CA LEU A 567 -0.02 7.20 -14.05
C LEU A 567 -0.77 7.11 -12.71
N ALA A 568 -2.07 7.40 -12.72
CA ALA A 568 -2.95 7.23 -11.57
C ALA A 568 -3.86 6.01 -11.76
N VAL A 569 -3.77 5.03 -10.87
CA VAL A 569 -4.61 3.83 -10.86
C VAL A 569 -5.43 3.81 -9.58
N GLU A 570 -6.75 3.77 -9.69
CA GLU A 570 -7.66 3.65 -8.55
C GLU A 570 -8.69 2.54 -8.77
N THR A 571 -8.84 1.63 -7.79
CA THR A 571 -9.88 0.59 -7.81
C THR A 571 -10.72 0.64 -6.54
N LEU A 572 -12.04 0.42 -6.67
CA LEU A 572 -13.02 0.65 -5.61
C LEU A 572 -13.78 -0.60 -5.14
N ALA A 573 -13.54 -1.74 -5.78
CA ALA A 573 -14.19 -3.01 -5.45
C ALA A 573 -13.49 -3.77 -4.33
N ARG A 574 -14.21 -4.72 -3.74
CA ARG A 574 -13.62 -5.74 -2.86
C ARG A 574 -12.72 -6.69 -3.66
N ASP A 575 -11.75 -7.30 -3.01
CA ASP A 575 -10.85 -8.28 -3.62
C ASP A 575 -10.13 -7.74 -4.89
N SER A 576 -10.01 -6.42 -5.03
CA SER A 576 -9.47 -5.77 -6.23
C SER A 576 -7.96 -5.56 -6.13
N TYR A 577 -7.31 -5.57 -7.29
CA TYR A 577 -5.88 -5.30 -7.41
C TYR A 577 -5.64 -4.01 -8.19
N GLY A 578 -4.80 -3.12 -7.66
CA GLY A 578 -4.34 -1.95 -8.42
C GLY A 578 -3.40 -2.40 -9.52
N VAL A 579 -2.43 -3.24 -9.17
CA VAL A 579 -1.51 -3.93 -10.07
C VAL A 579 -1.50 -5.41 -9.71
N LEU A 580 -1.57 -6.28 -10.71
CA LEU A 580 -1.23 -7.70 -10.61
C LEU A 580 -0.15 -8.00 -11.64
N ALA A 581 1.05 -8.38 -11.18
CA ALA A 581 2.14 -8.83 -12.04
C ALA A 581 2.47 -10.29 -11.72
N GLN A 582 2.50 -11.18 -12.71
CA GLN A 582 2.72 -12.62 -12.49
C GLN A 582 3.36 -13.36 -13.67
N GLY A 583 4.09 -14.45 -13.36
CA GLY A 583 4.78 -15.27 -14.35
C GLY A 583 6.17 -14.75 -14.69
N ASP A 584 7.00 -15.64 -15.24
CA ASP A 584 8.33 -15.25 -15.71
C ASP A 584 8.20 -14.23 -16.86
N GLY A 585 9.05 -13.20 -16.86
CA GLY A 585 9.01 -12.14 -17.88
C GLY A 585 8.01 -11.01 -17.61
N ALA A 586 7.15 -11.10 -16.59
CA ALA A 586 6.26 -10.01 -16.20
C ALA A 586 7.03 -8.86 -15.54
N PHE A 587 6.98 -7.68 -16.17
CA PHE A 587 7.63 -6.47 -15.69
C PHE A 587 6.66 -5.28 -15.62
N VAL A 588 6.63 -4.63 -14.46
CA VAL A 588 5.90 -3.36 -14.26
C VAL A 588 6.87 -2.27 -13.81
N GLY A 589 7.02 -1.21 -14.61
CA GLY A 589 7.86 -0.06 -14.30
C GLY A 589 7.05 1.23 -14.23
N LEU A 590 6.89 1.81 -13.04
CA LEU A 590 6.12 3.05 -12.84
C LEU A 590 7.01 4.17 -12.30
N SER A 591 6.89 5.36 -12.89
CA SER A 591 7.62 6.58 -12.52
C SER A 591 6.66 7.75 -12.27
N GLY A 592 6.53 8.16 -11.01
CA GLY A 592 5.54 9.16 -10.57
C GLY A 592 4.10 8.59 -10.57
N GLY A 593 3.16 9.37 -10.03
CA GLY A 593 1.75 8.99 -9.97
C GLY A 593 1.36 8.21 -8.70
N SER A 594 0.30 7.42 -8.80
CA SER A 594 -0.30 6.75 -7.65
C SER A 594 -0.99 5.43 -7.98
N VAL A 595 -0.92 4.47 -7.07
CA VAL A 595 -1.75 3.26 -7.08
C VAL A 595 -2.57 3.21 -5.79
N VAL A 596 -3.90 3.29 -5.92
CA VAL A 596 -4.83 3.36 -4.80
C VAL A 596 -5.86 2.25 -4.92
N THR A 597 -6.06 1.49 -3.85
CA THR A 597 -7.14 0.49 -3.80
C THR A 597 -8.02 0.70 -2.59
N ARG A 598 -9.33 0.52 -2.78
CA ARG A 598 -10.35 0.69 -1.75
C ARG A 598 -11.29 -0.51 -1.77
N GLY A 599 -11.23 -1.33 -0.74
CA GLY A 599 -12.07 -2.52 -0.63
C GLY A 599 -11.58 -3.46 0.45
N ALA A 600 -12.46 -4.32 0.96
CA ALA A 600 -12.01 -5.45 1.77
C ALA A 600 -11.15 -6.36 0.89
N ASP A 601 -10.02 -6.83 1.44
CA ASP A 601 -9.07 -7.73 0.78
C ASP A 601 -8.49 -7.16 -0.54
N ALA A 602 -8.56 -5.83 -0.72
CA ALA A 602 -7.99 -5.15 -1.87
C ALA A 602 -6.49 -4.85 -1.68
N HIS A 603 -5.67 -5.21 -2.65
CA HIS A 603 -4.21 -5.07 -2.57
C HIS A 603 -3.72 -4.09 -3.63
N ALA A 604 -2.90 -3.11 -3.25
CA ALA A 604 -2.49 -2.07 -4.21
C ALA A 604 -1.56 -2.61 -5.29
N VAL A 605 -0.51 -3.34 -4.89
CA VAL A 605 0.37 -4.07 -5.82
C VAL A 605 0.47 -5.52 -5.39
N VAL A 606 0.09 -6.43 -6.28
CA VAL A 606 0.20 -7.87 -6.11
C VAL A 606 1.30 -8.39 -7.02
N LEU A 607 2.26 -9.12 -6.43
CA LEU A 607 3.33 -9.80 -7.14
C LEU A 607 3.12 -11.31 -7.02
N GLY A 608 2.87 -11.94 -8.17
CA GLY A 608 2.97 -13.38 -8.36
C GLY A 608 4.41 -13.85 -8.50
N GLN A 609 4.58 -15.16 -8.56
CA GLN A 609 5.88 -15.79 -8.79
C GLN A 609 6.48 -15.37 -10.14
N GLY A 610 7.79 -15.09 -10.18
CA GLY A 610 8.52 -14.65 -11.37
C GLY A 610 8.46 -13.14 -11.65
N ALA A 611 7.56 -12.40 -10.99
CA ALA A 611 7.29 -11.00 -11.32
C ALA A 611 8.36 -10.01 -10.81
N LEU A 612 8.60 -8.97 -11.61
CA LEU A 612 9.47 -7.84 -11.28
C LEU A 612 8.68 -6.53 -11.34
N VAL A 613 8.72 -5.76 -10.25
CA VAL A 613 8.07 -4.44 -10.18
C VAL A 613 9.07 -3.38 -9.74
N ASP A 614 9.16 -2.27 -10.47
CA ASP A 614 10.01 -1.12 -10.17
C ASP A 614 9.16 0.16 -10.05
N LEU A 615 9.19 0.79 -8.87
CA LEU A 615 8.40 1.98 -8.55
C LEU A 615 9.29 3.14 -8.15
N LYS A 616 9.28 4.21 -8.96
CA LYS A 616 10.08 5.41 -8.75
C LYS A 616 9.20 6.64 -8.52
N GLY A 617 9.22 7.24 -7.32
CA GLY A 617 8.41 8.41 -7.00
C GLY A 617 6.89 8.13 -6.98
N VAL A 618 6.50 6.88 -6.75
CA VAL A 618 5.09 6.44 -6.79
C VAL A 618 4.52 6.41 -5.36
N SER A 619 3.27 6.86 -5.23
CA SER A 619 2.50 6.71 -3.99
C SER A 619 1.59 5.47 -4.06
N VAL A 620 1.77 4.52 -3.16
CA VAL A 620 0.98 3.27 -3.11
C VAL A 620 0.18 3.25 -1.81
N SER A 621 -1.15 3.17 -1.93
CA SER A 621 -2.05 3.22 -0.78
C SER A 621 -3.16 2.18 -0.88
N ALA A 622 -3.34 1.40 0.18
CA ALA A 622 -4.42 0.40 0.27
C ALA A 622 -5.36 0.67 1.44
N PHE A 623 -6.67 0.66 1.17
CA PHE A 623 -7.71 0.96 2.15
C PHE A 623 -8.73 -0.18 2.21
N GLY A 624 -9.02 -0.68 3.42
CA GLY A 624 -10.05 -1.67 3.66
C GLY A 624 -9.53 -2.90 4.40
N LYS A 625 -10.44 -3.68 4.99
CA LYS A 625 -10.10 -4.80 5.88
C LYS A 625 -9.15 -5.78 5.18
N SER A 626 -8.08 -6.21 5.85
CA SER A 626 -7.06 -7.13 5.31
C SER A 626 -6.27 -6.61 4.08
N ALA A 627 -6.51 -5.37 3.64
CA ALA A 627 -5.77 -4.76 2.55
C ALA A 627 -4.29 -4.58 2.91
N ALA A 628 -3.42 -4.70 1.90
CA ALA A 628 -1.99 -4.43 2.01
C ALA A 628 -1.54 -3.56 0.83
N ALA A 629 -0.55 -2.69 1.06
CA ALA A 629 0.03 -1.91 -0.04
C ALA A 629 0.74 -2.84 -1.03
N ILE A 630 1.50 -3.81 -0.52
CA ILE A 630 2.17 -4.85 -1.31
C ILE A 630 1.73 -6.23 -0.84
N ALA A 631 1.39 -7.12 -1.77
CA ALA A 631 1.11 -8.52 -1.50
C ALA A 631 1.90 -9.42 -2.46
N ALA A 632 2.81 -10.24 -1.93
CA ALA A 632 3.45 -11.32 -2.69
C ALA A 632 2.66 -12.61 -2.46
N LEU A 633 1.97 -13.10 -3.50
CA LEU A 633 0.97 -14.17 -3.38
C LEU A 633 1.20 -15.27 -4.43
N PRO A 634 0.72 -16.51 -4.20
CA PRO A 634 0.73 -17.57 -5.20
C PRO A 634 -0.58 -17.49 -5.98
N VAL A 635 -0.62 -16.59 -6.97
CA VAL A 635 -1.84 -16.26 -7.74
C VAL A 635 -2.10 -17.27 -8.86
N ASP A 636 -1.06 -17.73 -9.58
CA ASP A 636 -1.13 -18.75 -10.66
C ASP A 636 0.19 -19.54 -10.81
N GLU A 637 0.15 -20.69 -11.48
CA GLU A 637 1.31 -21.56 -11.81
C GLU A 637 1.97 -21.16 -13.16
N LEU A 638 2.32 -19.88 -13.32
CA LEU A 638 2.95 -19.34 -14.54
C LEU A 638 4.49 -19.23 -14.45
N SER A 639 5.09 -19.66 -13.34
CA SER A 639 6.53 -19.62 -13.12
C SER A 639 6.96 -20.86 -12.33
N ASP A 640 8.13 -21.40 -12.68
CA ASP A 640 8.80 -22.43 -11.88
C ASP A 640 9.55 -21.82 -10.67
N SER A 641 9.71 -20.48 -10.65
CA SER A 641 10.31 -19.75 -9.54
C SER A 641 9.32 -19.58 -8.39
N ARG A 642 9.83 -19.49 -7.16
CA ARG A 642 9.02 -19.08 -6.00
C ARG A 642 9.22 -17.63 -5.60
N SER A 643 10.03 -16.86 -6.33
CA SER A 643 10.43 -15.51 -5.95
C SER A 643 9.78 -14.42 -6.79
N ALA A 644 9.53 -13.27 -6.16
CA ALA A 644 9.20 -12.00 -6.79
C ALA A 644 10.13 -10.90 -6.27
N ALA A 645 10.31 -9.82 -7.06
CA ALA A 645 11.13 -8.69 -6.64
C ALA A 645 10.42 -7.35 -6.82
N LEU A 646 10.57 -6.49 -5.82
CA LEU A 646 10.05 -5.13 -5.79
C LEU A 646 11.17 -4.14 -5.47
N SER A 647 11.35 -3.15 -6.33
CA SER A 647 12.24 -2.01 -6.10
C SER A 647 11.44 -0.73 -5.88
N LEU A 648 11.82 0.04 -4.87
CA LEU A 648 11.23 1.32 -4.50
C LEU A 648 12.33 2.39 -4.49
N THR A 649 12.17 3.44 -5.28
CA THR A 649 13.06 4.62 -5.27
C THR A 649 12.23 5.88 -5.04
N ASP A 650 12.49 6.63 -3.97
CA ASP A 650 11.73 7.84 -3.62
C ASP A 650 10.20 7.63 -3.54
N SER A 651 9.77 6.39 -3.26
CA SER A 651 8.36 5.97 -3.28
C SER A 651 7.79 5.87 -1.86
N SER A 652 6.46 5.78 -1.75
CA SER A 652 5.79 5.62 -0.46
C SER A 652 4.78 4.48 -0.46
N LEU A 653 4.78 3.69 0.60
CA LEU A 653 3.80 2.62 0.85
C LEU A 653 3.00 2.93 2.11
N SER A 654 1.68 2.90 2.02
CA SER A 654 0.80 3.02 3.18
C SER A 654 -0.42 2.10 3.10
N ALA A 655 -0.85 1.60 4.26
CA ALA A 655 -2.07 0.81 4.37
C ALA A 655 -2.85 1.22 5.63
N ALA A 656 -4.15 1.49 5.48
CA ALA A 656 -4.97 2.04 6.56
C ALA A 656 -5.12 1.10 7.77
N ASN A 657 -5.03 -0.22 7.54
CA ASN A 657 -5.13 -1.24 8.59
C ASN A 657 -3.76 -1.67 9.14
N GLY A 658 -2.69 -0.95 8.79
CA GLY A 658 -1.39 -1.12 9.40
C GLY A 658 -0.55 -2.28 8.85
N THR A 659 -0.91 -2.94 7.75
CA THR A 659 -0.05 -3.93 7.06
C THR A 659 0.45 -3.34 5.74
N ALA A 660 1.73 -2.96 5.69
CA ALA A 660 2.35 -2.44 4.47
C ALA A 660 2.63 -3.57 3.46
N VAL A 661 3.19 -4.69 3.94
CA VAL A 661 3.61 -5.80 3.08
C VAL A 661 3.14 -7.13 3.67
N VAL A 662 2.62 -8.00 2.80
CA VAL A 662 2.33 -9.40 3.13
C VAL A 662 2.95 -10.32 2.09
N ALA A 663 3.59 -11.41 2.53
CA ALA A 663 4.06 -12.48 1.65
C ALA A 663 3.45 -13.83 2.06
N ARG A 664 2.87 -14.57 1.12
CA ARG A 664 2.32 -15.91 1.35
C ARG A 664 2.68 -16.84 0.21
N GLY A 665 3.27 -18.00 0.50
CA GLY A 665 3.68 -18.99 -0.51
C GLY A 665 4.75 -18.54 -1.53
N THR A 666 5.01 -17.23 -1.64
CA THR A 666 5.93 -16.57 -2.57
C THR A 666 6.99 -15.78 -1.78
N ASP A 667 8.25 -15.98 -2.15
CA ASP A 667 9.39 -15.27 -1.61
C ASP A 667 9.47 -13.85 -2.19
N LEU A 668 9.75 -12.85 -1.35
CA LEU A 668 9.82 -11.45 -1.78
C LEU A 668 11.18 -10.85 -1.47
N THR A 669 11.86 -10.34 -2.50
CA THR A 669 12.99 -9.41 -2.32
C THR A 669 12.48 -7.98 -2.49
N LEU A 670 12.66 -7.16 -1.46
CA LEU A 670 12.22 -5.77 -1.41
C LEU A 670 13.41 -4.84 -1.18
N ALA A 671 13.70 -3.98 -2.15
CA ALA A 671 14.72 -2.94 -2.03
C ALA A 671 14.07 -1.55 -1.98
N ALA A 672 14.38 -0.77 -0.95
CA ALA A 672 13.87 0.58 -0.78
C ALA A 672 15.03 1.58 -0.61
N SER A 673 15.07 2.59 -1.50
CA SER A 673 16.02 3.71 -1.47
C SER A 673 15.24 5.02 -1.44
N GLY A 674 15.60 5.94 -0.54
CA GLY A 674 14.89 7.23 -0.34
C GLY A 674 13.39 7.11 -0.04
N SER A 675 12.91 5.92 0.35
CA SER A 675 11.49 5.57 0.35
C SER A 675 10.89 5.50 1.75
N ARG A 676 9.57 5.67 1.85
CA ARG A 676 8.81 5.62 3.12
C ARG A 676 7.86 4.42 3.16
N LEU A 677 7.98 3.59 4.18
CA LEU A 677 7.13 2.43 4.41
C LEU A 677 6.39 2.63 5.74
N THR A 678 5.05 2.60 5.72
CA THR A 678 4.24 2.72 6.95
C THR A 678 3.36 1.48 7.12
N GLY A 679 3.60 0.73 8.20
CA GLY A 679 2.87 -0.49 8.54
C GLY A 679 3.77 -1.71 8.74
N ALA A 680 3.17 -2.80 9.20
CA ALA A 680 3.83 -4.08 9.46
C ALA A 680 4.19 -4.78 8.15
N ILE A 681 5.28 -5.56 8.22
CA ILE A 681 5.70 -6.49 7.17
C ILE A 681 5.49 -7.89 7.72
N THR A 682 4.65 -8.69 7.07
CA THR A 682 4.23 -10.01 7.57
C THR A 682 4.44 -11.09 6.52
N ARG A 683 4.68 -12.32 6.97
CA ARG A 683 4.80 -13.47 6.08
C ARG A 683 4.24 -14.75 6.68
N SER A 684 3.82 -15.68 5.82
CA SER A 684 3.53 -17.06 6.23
C SER A 684 4.82 -17.87 6.43
N ALA A 685 4.69 -19.07 7.00
CA ALA A 685 5.84 -19.92 7.32
C ALA A 685 6.56 -20.46 6.07
N ASP A 686 5.86 -20.55 4.95
CA ASP A 686 6.30 -21.07 3.65
C ASP A 686 6.78 -19.99 2.67
N ALA A 687 6.89 -18.74 3.13
CA ALA A 687 7.45 -17.60 2.39
C ALA A 687 8.62 -16.97 3.15
N ARG A 688 9.53 -16.32 2.43
CA ARG A 688 10.59 -15.45 2.98
C ARG A 688 10.51 -14.03 2.44
N ILE A 689 10.98 -13.08 3.23
CA ILE A 689 11.12 -11.66 2.84
C ILE A 689 12.55 -11.21 3.11
N ASP A 690 13.22 -10.73 2.08
CA ASP A 690 14.52 -10.06 2.19
C ASP A 690 14.33 -8.56 1.94
N LEU A 691 14.74 -7.72 2.89
CA LEU A 691 14.52 -6.28 2.88
C LEU A 691 15.83 -5.50 2.95
N VAL A 692 16.02 -4.57 2.00
CA VAL A 692 17.09 -3.58 2.03
C VAL A 692 16.50 -2.18 2.16
N LEU A 693 16.92 -1.43 3.18
CA LEU A 693 16.63 -0.02 3.37
C LEU A 693 17.91 0.80 3.16
N ALA A 694 17.89 1.74 2.22
CA ALA A 694 19.03 2.57 1.84
C ALA A 694 18.67 4.05 1.65
N ASP A 695 19.70 4.90 1.59
CA ASP A 695 19.61 6.31 1.18
C ASP A 695 18.59 7.15 1.95
N GLY A 696 18.53 6.98 3.28
CA GLY A 696 17.61 7.74 4.13
C GLY A 696 16.17 7.24 4.11
N SER A 697 15.94 5.99 3.67
CA SER A 697 14.63 5.35 3.77
C SER A 697 14.14 5.29 5.22
N ALA A 698 12.82 5.31 5.38
CA ALA A 698 12.17 5.25 6.69
C ALA A 698 11.10 4.16 6.70
N TRP A 699 11.16 3.28 7.70
CA TRP A 699 10.11 2.29 7.98
C TRP A 699 9.47 2.56 9.34
N GLU A 700 8.22 2.98 9.33
CA GLU A 700 7.39 3.18 10.52
C GLU A 700 6.56 1.93 10.80
N LEU A 701 6.89 1.21 11.87
CA LEU A 701 6.10 0.07 12.34
C LEU A 701 4.81 0.55 13.01
N PRO A 702 3.70 -0.20 12.91
CA PRO A 702 2.42 0.21 13.47
C PRO A 702 2.41 0.13 15.00
N GLY A 703 1.59 0.95 15.67
CA GLY A 703 1.43 0.90 17.12
C GLY A 703 0.83 -0.43 17.58
N ALA A 704 1.00 -0.79 18.85
CA ALA A 704 0.51 -2.07 19.38
C ALA A 704 -1.02 -2.16 19.38
N GLY A 705 -1.57 -2.75 18.32
CA GLY A 705 -3.00 -2.97 18.08
C GLY A 705 -3.19 -4.09 17.04
N PRO A 706 -4.42 -4.36 16.57
CA PRO A 706 -4.68 -5.45 15.62
C PRO A 706 -3.90 -5.23 14.30
N GLY A 707 -2.79 -5.96 14.11
CA GLY A 707 -1.91 -5.81 12.94
C GLY A 707 -0.44 -6.17 13.18
N VAL A 708 -0.22 -7.42 13.64
CA VAL A 708 0.98 -8.30 13.61
C VAL A 708 2.38 -7.66 13.78
N ASN A 709 3.15 -8.18 14.74
CA ASN A 709 4.61 -8.03 14.81
C ASN A 709 5.26 -8.23 13.44
N SER A 710 6.15 -7.32 13.04
CA SER A 710 6.81 -7.43 11.76
C SER A 710 7.78 -8.63 11.75
N ARG A 711 7.84 -9.34 10.62
CA ARG A 711 8.81 -10.42 10.41
C ARG A 711 9.43 -10.33 9.02
N VAL A 712 10.76 -10.35 9.00
CA VAL A 712 11.62 -10.35 7.81
C VAL A 712 12.67 -11.45 8.01
N ASP A 713 13.24 -12.01 6.95
CA ASP A 713 14.30 -13.02 7.04
C ASP A 713 15.67 -12.36 7.03
N ASP A 714 16.00 -11.61 5.98
CA ASP A 714 17.22 -10.83 5.90
C ASP A 714 16.92 -9.33 5.85
N LEU A 715 17.45 -8.57 6.81
CA LEU A 715 17.24 -7.12 6.90
C LEU A 715 18.57 -6.35 6.85
N VAL A 716 18.74 -5.51 5.82
CA VAL A 716 19.88 -4.60 5.68
C VAL A 716 19.41 -3.16 5.89
N ASN A 717 19.97 -2.46 6.87
CA ASN A 717 19.61 -1.09 7.23
C ASN A 717 20.81 -0.14 7.03
N VAL A 718 20.89 0.49 5.86
CA VAL A 718 22.00 1.36 5.45
C VAL A 718 21.56 2.82 5.51
N SER A 719 22.14 3.58 6.44
CA SER A 719 21.86 5.02 6.62
C SER A 719 20.35 5.36 6.61
N SER A 720 19.53 4.47 7.15
CA SER A 720 18.06 4.51 7.11
C SER A 720 17.50 4.35 8.54
N THR A 721 16.21 4.63 8.71
CA THR A 721 15.56 4.61 10.03
C THR A 721 14.44 3.60 10.08
N ILE A 722 14.42 2.78 11.12
CA ILE A 722 13.29 1.92 11.47
C ILE A 722 12.73 2.44 12.79
N ALA A 723 11.47 2.85 12.80
CA ALA A 723 10.85 3.48 13.95
C ALA A 723 9.61 2.71 14.40
N PHE A 724 9.59 2.35 15.68
CA PHE A 724 8.42 1.77 16.32
C PHE A 724 7.45 2.89 16.69
N ALA A 725 6.20 2.79 16.24
CA ALA A 725 5.17 3.72 16.67
C ALA A 725 4.95 3.63 18.20
N PRO A 726 4.52 4.73 18.85
CA PRO A 726 4.31 4.74 20.29
C PRO A 726 3.39 3.61 20.78
N PRO A 727 3.68 3.02 21.96
CA PRO A 727 2.90 1.91 22.51
C PRO A 727 1.46 2.34 22.82
N VAL A 728 0.50 1.46 22.54
CA VAL A 728 -0.93 1.70 22.78
C VAL A 728 -1.40 0.78 23.91
N GLY A 729 -1.95 1.37 24.97
CA GLY A 729 -2.40 0.63 26.15
C GLY A 729 -1.29 -0.10 26.90
N GLY A 730 -0.04 0.37 26.80
CA GLY A 730 1.13 -0.25 27.43
C GLY A 730 1.68 -1.48 26.69
N ASN A 731 1.14 -1.80 25.51
CA ASN A 731 1.65 -2.88 24.67
C ASN A 731 2.77 -2.34 23.77
N PHE A 732 3.86 -3.09 23.68
CA PHE A 732 5.01 -2.79 22.83
C PHE A 732 5.07 -3.79 21.67
N GLN A 733 5.75 -3.40 20.61
CA GLN A 733 5.84 -4.17 19.37
C GLN A 733 7.16 -4.90 19.25
N SER A 734 7.20 -5.94 18.41
CA SER A 734 8.46 -6.57 18.03
C SER A 734 8.65 -6.64 16.51
N LEU A 735 9.89 -6.50 16.09
CA LEU A 735 10.39 -6.82 14.76
C LEU A 735 11.24 -8.07 14.87
N THR A 736 10.83 -9.16 14.23
CA THR A 736 11.62 -10.39 14.15
C THR A 736 12.38 -10.45 12.83
N VAL A 737 13.68 -10.77 12.92
CA VAL A 737 14.60 -10.90 11.79
C VAL A 737 15.36 -12.23 11.89
N GLY A 738 15.70 -12.84 10.76
CA GLY A 738 16.71 -13.89 10.72
C GLY A 738 18.10 -13.27 10.87
N ASN A 739 18.56 -12.55 9.85
CA ASN A 739 19.77 -11.75 9.90
C ASN A 739 19.46 -10.24 9.89
N TYR A 740 20.29 -9.47 10.59
CA TYR A 740 20.24 -8.01 10.59
C TYR A 740 21.62 -7.42 10.35
N ALA A 741 21.74 -6.55 9.36
CA ALA A 741 22.99 -5.87 9.02
C ALA A 741 22.79 -4.35 9.07
N GLY A 742 23.35 -3.71 10.09
CA GLY A 742 23.38 -2.26 10.22
C GLY A 742 24.58 -1.64 9.53
N ALA A 743 24.36 -0.57 8.75
CA ALA A 743 25.42 0.28 8.22
C ALA A 743 25.07 1.75 8.48
N ASN A 744 25.30 2.19 9.73
CA ASN A 744 24.89 3.50 10.24
C ASN A 744 23.36 3.74 10.23
N GLY A 745 22.58 2.66 10.25
CA GLY A 745 21.12 2.71 10.43
C GLY A 745 20.73 3.11 11.84
N ALA A 746 19.46 3.50 12.00
CA ALA A 746 18.87 3.83 13.30
C ALA A 746 17.64 2.95 13.60
N LEU A 747 17.49 2.57 14.87
CA LEU A 747 16.30 1.95 15.45
C LEU A 747 15.70 2.92 16.48
N VAL A 748 14.49 3.42 16.26
CA VAL A 748 13.77 4.26 17.22
C VAL A 748 12.80 3.38 18.00
N MET A 749 13.06 3.18 19.29
CA MET A 749 12.34 2.23 20.15
C MET A 749 11.72 2.94 21.34
N ASN A 750 10.59 2.47 21.84
CA ASN A 750 9.98 2.94 23.08
C ASN A 750 10.38 2.01 24.22
N ALA A 751 10.64 2.57 25.41
CA ALA A 751 11.01 1.78 26.59
C ALA A 751 10.40 2.37 27.87
N ALA A 752 9.72 1.53 28.66
CA ALA A 752 9.31 1.87 30.00
C ALA A 752 10.53 1.79 30.95
N LEU A 753 10.89 2.90 31.58
CA LEU A 753 12.08 2.98 32.45
C LEU A 753 11.81 2.42 33.86
N GLY A 754 11.79 1.09 33.98
CA GLY A 754 11.76 0.35 35.25
C GLY A 754 12.86 -0.72 35.29
N ASP A 755 13.09 -1.39 36.43
CA ASP A 755 14.18 -2.39 36.59
C ASP A 755 14.18 -3.46 35.47
N GLU A 756 13.01 -4.05 35.18
CA GLU A 756 12.75 -4.91 34.02
C GLU A 756 11.55 -4.40 33.20
N GLY A 757 11.59 -3.12 32.84
CA GLY A 757 10.52 -2.48 32.08
C GLY A 757 10.26 -3.11 30.70
N ALA A 758 9.01 -2.97 30.21
CA ALA A 758 8.64 -3.39 28.87
C ALA A 758 9.16 -2.41 27.80
N ALA A 759 9.54 -2.92 26.63
CA ALA A 759 10.04 -2.12 25.52
C ALA A 759 9.69 -2.75 24.17
N ASP A 760 9.83 -1.94 23.11
CA ASP A 760 9.87 -2.47 21.75
C ASP A 760 11.12 -3.34 21.56
N ARG A 761 11.00 -4.38 20.74
CA ARG A 761 12.07 -5.38 20.58
C ARG A 761 12.46 -5.63 19.15
N LEU A 762 13.77 -5.66 18.90
CA LEU A 762 14.34 -6.39 17.76
C LEU A 762 14.66 -7.82 18.20
N ILE A 763 14.03 -8.80 17.58
CA ILE A 763 14.23 -10.23 17.87
C ILE A 763 15.04 -10.86 16.73
N VAL A 764 16.22 -11.40 17.05
CA VAL A 764 17.11 -12.10 16.11
C VAL A 764 16.89 -13.61 16.25
N ASP A 765 16.28 -14.22 15.25
CA ASP A 765 15.77 -15.60 15.26
C ASP A 765 16.67 -16.51 14.42
N GLY A 766 17.60 -17.21 15.07
CA GLY A 766 18.50 -18.19 14.45
C GLY A 766 19.66 -17.64 13.61
N GLY A 767 19.66 -16.35 13.26
CA GLY A 767 20.71 -15.71 12.46
C GLY A 767 21.62 -14.75 13.25
N LEU A 768 22.26 -13.81 12.54
CA LEU A 768 23.23 -12.87 13.12
C LEU A 768 22.77 -11.42 12.94
N ALA A 769 22.76 -10.65 14.03
CA ALA A 769 22.74 -9.19 13.97
C ALA A 769 24.16 -8.62 14.04
N SER A 770 24.53 -7.80 13.06
CA SER A 770 25.88 -7.25 12.93
C SER A 770 25.88 -5.84 12.35
N GLY A 771 27.04 -5.18 12.37
CA GLY A 771 27.20 -3.84 11.84
C GLY A 771 26.59 -2.75 12.73
N LEU A 772 27.13 -1.53 12.65
CA LEU A 772 26.80 -0.46 13.59
C LEU A 772 25.38 0.08 13.36
N THR A 773 24.58 0.05 14.42
CA THR A 773 23.23 0.61 14.49
C THR A 773 23.09 1.51 15.72
N ARG A 774 22.51 2.69 15.53
CA ARG A 774 22.16 3.59 16.63
C ARG A 774 20.76 3.25 17.16
N VAL A 775 20.64 3.07 18.46
CA VAL A 775 19.37 2.83 19.14
C VAL A 775 18.94 4.13 19.80
N LEU A 776 17.87 4.73 19.28
CA LEU A 776 17.25 5.94 19.82
C LEU A 776 16.09 5.50 20.68
N VAL A 777 16.17 5.73 21.99
CA VAL A 777 15.12 5.31 22.92
C VAL A 777 14.23 6.49 23.26
N ALA A 778 12.92 6.32 23.09
CA ALA A 778 11.89 7.19 23.64
C ALA A 778 11.52 6.66 25.05
N PRO A 779 12.01 7.29 26.13
CA PRO A 779 11.75 6.83 27.49
C PRO A 779 10.31 7.10 27.91
N ILE A 780 9.73 6.17 28.66
CA ILE A 780 8.38 6.25 29.23
C ILE A 780 8.48 5.99 30.75
N GLY A 781 7.95 6.90 31.56
CA GLY A 781 7.93 6.77 33.02
C GLY A 781 9.04 7.57 33.72
N ASP A 782 9.19 7.32 35.02
CA ASP A 782 9.99 8.16 35.94
C ASP A 782 11.40 7.60 36.23
N GLY A 783 11.78 6.48 35.60
CA GLY A 783 13.09 5.85 35.76
C GLY A 783 13.27 5.10 37.07
N GLU A 784 13.94 3.95 37.04
CA GLU A 784 14.28 3.14 38.20
C GLU A 784 15.67 2.50 38.03
N LEU A 785 16.34 2.19 39.13
CA LEU A 785 17.62 1.49 39.10
C LEU A 785 17.45 0.09 38.50
N THR A 786 18.16 -0.22 37.41
CA THR A 786 18.14 -1.54 36.78
C THR A 786 19.20 -2.48 37.37
N ALA A 787 18.98 -2.98 38.58
CA ALA A 787 19.94 -3.88 39.24
C ALA A 787 19.95 -5.31 38.66
N GLY A 788 18.88 -5.70 37.94
CA GLY A 788 18.77 -6.97 37.22
C GLY A 788 19.45 -6.94 35.84
N ASP A 789 18.85 -7.64 34.87
CA ASP A 789 19.33 -7.62 33.47
C ASP A 789 19.03 -6.29 32.77
N GLY A 790 18.07 -5.51 33.26
CA GLY A 790 17.63 -4.26 32.66
C GLY A 790 16.51 -4.45 31.62
N ILE A 791 16.25 -3.39 30.88
CA ILE A 791 15.13 -3.32 29.93
C ILE A 791 15.60 -3.88 28.59
N ARG A 792 15.05 -5.03 28.17
CA ARG A 792 15.49 -5.74 26.96
C ARG A 792 15.04 -5.02 25.68
N LEU A 793 16.00 -4.59 24.86
CA LEU A 793 15.76 -3.92 23.57
C LEU A 793 16.02 -4.84 22.37
N ILE A 794 17.04 -5.71 22.49
CA ILE A 794 17.40 -6.70 21.48
C ILE A 794 17.45 -8.07 22.14
N GLU A 795 16.77 -9.03 21.51
CA GLU A 795 16.61 -10.39 22.00
C GLU A 795 17.11 -11.38 20.95
N THR A 796 17.86 -12.40 21.36
CA THR A 796 18.22 -13.52 20.47
C THR A 796 17.48 -14.79 20.85
N VAL A 797 16.96 -15.50 19.85
CA VAL A 797 16.21 -16.76 20.03
C VAL A 797 16.66 -17.81 19.02
N ASN A 798 16.37 -19.08 19.31
CA ASN A 798 16.62 -20.22 18.41
C ASN A 798 18.06 -20.31 17.86
N GLY A 799 19.06 -19.92 18.66
CA GLY A 799 20.47 -19.93 18.28
C GLY A 799 20.96 -18.66 17.58
N GLY A 800 20.14 -17.60 17.55
CA GLY A 800 20.56 -16.28 17.06
C GLY A 800 21.68 -15.66 17.88
N ALA A 801 22.45 -14.77 17.26
CA ALA A 801 23.60 -14.11 17.86
C ALA A 801 23.67 -12.62 17.49
N THR A 802 24.41 -11.83 18.27
CA THR A 802 24.72 -10.43 17.96
C THR A 802 26.23 -10.17 17.95
N ALA A 803 26.74 -9.37 17.02
CA ALA A 803 28.15 -8.98 17.03
C ALA A 803 28.43 -7.96 18.15
N PRO A 804 29.62 -7.99 18.79
CA PRO A 804 30.03 -6.93 19.70
C PRO A 804 30.02 -5.56 19.00
N GLY A 805 29.42 -4.56 19.63
CA GLY A 805 29.32 -3.20 19.06
C GLY A 805 28.28 -3.04 17.93
N ALA A 806 27.43 -4.04 17.67
CA ALA A 806 26.35 -3.92 16.69
C ALA A 806 25.34 -2.81 17.05
N PHE A 807 25.14 -2.55 18.36
CA PHE A 807 24.22 -1.54 18.84
C PHE A 807 24.93 -0.55 19.75
N VAL A 808 24.62 0.73 19.57
CA VAL A 808 25.08 1.83 20.43
C VAL A 808 23.92 2.76 20.71
N LEU A 809 23.88 3.39 21.88
CA LEU A 809 22.86 4.38 22.18
C LEU A 809 23.05 5.62 21.28
N GLY A 810 21.97 6.05 20.61
CA GLY A 810 21.98 7.14 19.64
C GLY A 810 21.70 8.52 20.22
N SER A 811 21.08 8.59 21.41
CA SER A 811 20.71 9.81 22.13
C SER A 811 20.74 9.58 23.63
N ARG A 812 21.02 10.62 24.43
CA ARG A 812 21.01 10.55 25.90
C ARG A 812 19.65 10.04 26.40
N VAL A 813 19.66 9.12 27.36
CA VAL A 813 18.46 8.62 28.03
C VAL A 813 18.68 8.76 29.53
N ALA A 814 17.83 9.54 30.19
CA ALA A 814 17.98 9.88 31.58
C ALA A 814 16.60 10.12 32.21
N SER A 815 16.48 9.86 33.50
CA SER A 815 15.27 10.19 34.28
C SER A 815 15.59 10.27 35.76
N GLY A 816 15.11 11.31 36.45
CA GLY A 816 15.38 11.52 37.87
C GLY A 816 16.87 11.69 38.15
N ALA A 817 17.46 10.87 39.01
CA ALA A 817 18.91 10.89 39.27
C ALA A 817 19.74 10.06 38.26
N LEU A 818 19.07 9.25 37.43
CA LEU A 818 19.69 8.12 36.72
C LEU A 818 19.97 8.43 35.25
N GLU A 819 21.16 8.07 34.81
CA GLU A 819 21.59 8.00 33.41
C GLU A 819 21.43 6.55 32.90
N TYR A 820 21.06 6.36 31.63
CA TYR A 820 20.89 5.03 31.04
C TYR A 820 21.82 4.80 29.84
N GLY A 821 22.43 3.62 29.79
CA GLY A 821 23.27 3.14 28.69
C GLY A 821 22.75 1.84 28.08
N VAL A 822 23.20 1.52 26.87
CA VAL A 822 22.87 0.27 26.17
C VAL A 822 24.05 -0.70 26.28
N TYR A 823 23.80 -1.89 26.83
CA TYR A 823 24.82 -2.89 27.16
C TYR A 823 24.45 -4.26 26.63
N ARG A 824 25.46 -5.03 26.22
CA ARG A 824 25.32 -6.40 25.72
C ARG A 824 25.49 -7.42 26.86
N GLY A 825 24.66 -8.46 26.83
CA GLY A 825 24.72 -9.63 27.72
C GLY A 825 23.89 -9.46 28.99
N GLY A 826 23.27 -10.56 29.44
CA GLY A 826 22.49 -10.67 30.67
C GLY A 826 22.47 -12.11 31.20
N ALA A 827 21.77 -12.34 32.32
CA ALA A 827 21.57 -13.64 32.94
C ALA A 827 20.80 -14.61 32.02
N SER A 828 19.93 -14.09 31.13
CA SER A 828 19.20 -14.89 30.13
C SER A 828 20.03 -15.31 28.90
N GLY A 829 21.17 -14.65 28.61
CA GLY A 829 21.96 -14.92 27.42
C GLY A 829 23.08 -13.88 27.15
N GLY A 830 24.19 -14.30 26.55
CA GLY A 830 25.36 -13.44 26.31
C GLY A 830 25.19 -12.42 25.17
N ASP A 831 24.16 -12.58 24.33
CA ASP A 831 24.02 -11.87 23.05
C ASP A 831 22.82 -10.91 23.00
N ASP A 832 21.98 -10.89 24.03
CA ASP A 832 20.90 -9.91 24.21
C ASP A 832 21.46 -8.51 24.51
N TRP A 833 20.67 -7.46 24.28
CA TRP A 833 21.04 -6.09 24.65
C TRP A 833 19.96 -5.41 25.47
N PHE A 834 20.42 -4.70 26.50
CA PHE A 834 19.58 -4.11 27.54
C PHE A 834 19.92 -2.64 27.73
N LEU A 835 18.89 -1.84 28.01
CA LEU A 835 19.04 -0.50 28.57
C LEU A 835 19.18 -0.63 30.09
N ARG A 836 20.25 -0.05 30.65
CA ARG A 836 20.56 -0.11 32.09
C ARG A 836 20.95 1.24 32.64
N SER A 837 20.62 1.47 33.90
CA SER A 837 20.98 2.66 34.68
C SER A 837 22.06 2.39 35.74
N THR A 838 22.97 1.48 35.46
CA THR A 838 24.05 1.07 36.36
C THR A 838 25.42 1.36 35.75
N GLN A 839 26.39 1.68 36.60
CA GLN A 839 27.77 2.01 36.18
C GLN A 839 28.35 0.90 35.28
N GLY A 840 28.69 1.28 34.04
CA GLY A 840 29.25 0.35 33.05
C GLY A 840 28.33 -0.83 32.69
N GLY A 841 27.04 -0.75 33.00
CA GLY A 841 26.06 -1.80 32.76
C GLY A 841 26.19 -3.01 33.68
N ALA A 842 26.76 -2.83 34.88
CA ALA A 842 26.90 -3.88 35.89
C ALA A 842 25.52 -4.41 36.35
N THR A 843 25.47 -5.69 36.68
CA THR A 843 24.25 -6.38 37.15
C THR A 843 24.49 -7.04 38.50
N GLY A 844 23.45 -7.17 39.32
CA GLY A 844 23.50 -7.83 40.62
C GLY A 844 23.45 -6.86 41.81
N PRO A 845 23.53 -7.38 43.04
CA PRO A 845 23.30 -6.61 44.26
C PRO A 845 24.36 -5.53 44.53
N ASP A 846 25.55 -5.66 43.95
CA ASP A 846 26.65 -4.71 44.08
C ASP A 846 26.68 -3.69 42.91
N ALA A 847 25.69 -3.71 42.02
CA ALA A 847 25.61 -2.78 40.90
C ALA A 847 25.30 -1.36 41.41
N LEU A 848 26.18 -0.42 41.08
CA LEU A 848 26.04 0.97 41.48
C LEU A 848 25.19 1.74 40.47
N PRO A 849 24.38 2.72 40.90
CA PRO A 849 23.61 3.59 40.00
C PRO A 849 24.53 4.38 39.07
N ASP A 850 24.13 4.58 37.82
CA ASP A 850 24.77 5.56 36.94
C ASP A 850 24.12 6.92 37.17
N LEU A 851 24.79 7.78 37.93
CA LEU A 851 24.27 9.08 38.32
C LEU A 851 24.62 10.13 37.28
N ARG A 852 23.62 10.92 36.90
CA ARG A 852 23.79 12.05 35.97
C ARG A 852 24.71 13.11 36.59
N PRO A 853 25.53 13.84 35.80
CA PRO A 853 26.37 14.89 36.34
C PRO A 853 25.58 16.01 37.02
N GLU A 854 24.34 16.28 36.58
CA GLU A 854 23.43 17.24 37.21
C GLU A 854 23.23 16.97 38.71
N VAL A 855 23.20 15.70 39.13
CA VAL A 855 23.03 15.30 40.54
C VAL A 855 24.10 15.93 41.42
N ALA A 856 25.37 15.90 41.00
CA ALA A 856 26.45 16.47 41.80
C ALA A 856 26.40 18.01 41.81
N VAL A 857 26.12 18.64 40.66
CA VAL A 857 26.13 20.11 40.53
C VAL A 857 24.98 20.74 41.31
N ASP A 858 23.78 20.17 41.21
CA ASP A 858 22.59 20.69 41.88
C ASP A 858 22.69 20.51 43.41
N THR A 859 23.28 19.41 43.87
CA THR A 859 23.56 19.18 45.31
C THR A 859 24.60 20.16 45.87
N ALA A 860 25.52 20.68 45.05
CA ALA A 860 26.54 21.64 45.51
C ALA A 860 25.99 23.05 45.79
N LEU A 861 24.79 23.40 45.29
CA LEU A 861 24.19 24.72 45.47
C LEU A 861 23.96 25.08 46.96
N PRO A 862 23.22 24.28 47.76
CA PRO A 862 23.05 24.56 49.19
C PRO A 862 24.36 24.56 49.98
N ALA A 863 25.32 23.70 49.63
CA ALA A 863 26.62 23.60 50.30
C ALA A 863 27.42 24.92 50.16
N ILE A 864 27.56 25.43 48.93
CA ILE A 864 28.26 26.68 48.64
C ILE A 864 27.54 27.88 49.24
N ALA A 865 26.20 27.91 49.21
CA ALA A 865 25.41 28.95 49.84
C ALA A 865 25.61 28.99 51.37
N SER A 866 25.66 27.81 51.99
CA SER A 866 25.95 27.67 53.42
C SER A 866 27.33 28.24 53.77
N GLN A 867 28.35 27.90 52.97
CA GLN A 867 29.73 28.39 53.14
C GLN A 867 29.81 29.91 53.01
N TYR A 868 29.15 30.49 52.01
CA TYR A 868 29.05 31.95 51.86
C TYR A 868 28.42 32.59 53.10
N GLY A 869 27.32 32.03 53.60
CA GLY A 869 26.61 32.52 54.78
C GLY A 869 27.49 32.59 56.03
N LEU A 870 28.34 31.58 56.24
CA LEU A 870 29.32 31.55 57.34
C LEU A 870 30.50 32.51 57.11
N ALA A 871 30.99 32.62 55.87
CA ALA A 871 32.09 33.51 55.50
C ALA A 871 31.74 34.99 55.73
N ILE A 872 30.50 35.38 55.39
CA ILE A 872 29.98 36.73 55.58
C ILE A 872 29.60 37.03 57.05
N LEU A 873 29.20 36.01 57.83
CA LEU A 873 28.98 36.12 59.27
C LEU A 873 30.29 36.59 59.93
N GLY A 874 31.35 35.77 59.91
CA GLY A 874 32.63 36.04 60.58
C GLY A 874 32.52 36.09 62.12
N THR A 875 33.60 36.47 62.81
CA THR A 875 33.64 36.52 64.29
C THR A 875 33.32 37.93 64.85
N ARG A 876 32.92 38.00 66.13
CA ARG A 876 32.74 39.28 66.84
C ARG A 876 33.95 40.18 66.69
N ASP A 877 35.13 39.60 66.89
CA ASP A 877 36.41 40.28 66.86
C ASP A 877 36.73 40.94 65.53
N GLU A 878 36.29 40.36 64.42
CA GLU A 878 36.46 40.97 63.09
C GLU A 878 35.47 42.10 62.87
N ARG A 879 34.23 41.97 63.35
CA ARG A 879 33.26 43.08 63.36
C ARG A 879 33.76 44.22 64.26
N ALA A 880 34.43 43.88 65.36
CA ALA A 880 34.99 44.81 66.33
C ALA A 880 36.42 45.31 66.02
N ALA A 881 37.06 44.79 64.97
CA ALA A 881 38.47 45.02 64.69
C ALA A 881 38.80 46.49 64.38
N GLY A 882 39.93 46.96 64.92
CA GLY A 882 40.39 48.33 64.72
C GLY A 882 39.57 49.38 65.47
N ARG A 883 38.71 49.04 66.43
CA ARG A 883 38.05 50.09 67.24
C ARG A 883 39.04 50.66 68.25
N ALA A 884 39.26 51.97 68.20
CA ALA A 884 40.09 52.65 69.20
C ALA A 884 39.47 52.45 70.61
N PRO A 885 40.27 52.24 71.67
CA PRO A 885 39.74 52.13 73.03
C PRO A 885 39.00 53.42 73.42
N GLY A 886 37.67 53.39 73.43
CA GLY A 886 36.86 54.56 73.73
C GLY A 886 35.40 54.45 73.26
N ARG A 887 34.48 54.95 74.09
CA ARG A 887 33.02 54.87 73.90
C ARG A 887 32.57 55.75 72.70
N ARG A 888 32.48 55.19 71.50
CA ARG A 888 32.08 55.90 70.28
C ARG A 888 31.13 55.09 69.42
N SER A 889 30.26 55.77 68.69
CA SER A 889 29.50 55.15 67.59
C SER A 889 30.43 55.04 66.39
N ALA A 890 30.23 54.04 65.53
CA ALA A 890 31.13 53.79 64.41
C ALA A 890 30.39 53.37 63.15
N ALA A 891 30.96 53.70 62.00
CA ALA A 891 30.63 53.06 60.72
C ALA A 891 31.85 52.27 60.28
N TRP A 892 31.62 51.08 59.73
CA TRP A 892 32.70 50.20 59.26
C TRP A 892 32.36 49.62 57.90
N GLY A 893 33.40 49.26 57.15
CA GLY A 893 33.27 48.54 55.90
C GLY A 893 34.41 47.54 55.74
N ARG A 894 34.12 46.37 55.19
CA ARG A 894 35.13 45.35 54.90
C ARG A 894 34.87 44.64 53.58
N VAL A 895 35.94 44.18 52.96
CA VAL A 895 35.91 43.20 51.87
C VAL A 895 36.40 41.86 52.41
N PHE A 896 35.81 40.78 51.91
CA PHE A 896 36.21 39.42 52.26
C PHE A 896 36.28 38.56 51.00
N GLY A 897 37.12 37.53 51.05
CA GLY A 897 37.20 36.51 50.03
C GLY A 897 37.70 35.21 50.63
N GLU A 898 37.28 34.10 50.03
CA GLU A 898 37.66 32.75 50.42
C GLU A 898 37.79 31.91 49.15
N THR A 899 38.86 31.13 49.07
CA THR A 899 39.11 30.15 48.01
C THR A 899 39.53 28.83 48.63
N GLY A 900 39.03 27.71 48.11
CA GLY A 900 39.31 26.42 48.71
C GLY A 900 38.70 25.25 47.94
N SER A 901 38.86 24.08 48.50
CA SER A 901 38.22 22.86 48.03
C SER A 901 37.56 22.10 49.17
N GLN A 902 36.45 21.46 48.86
CA GLN A 902 35.69 20.59 49.74
C GLN A 902 35.40 19.29 49.00
N GLY A 903 35.48 18.15 49.67
CA GLY A 903 35.20 16.85 49.07
C GLY A 903 36.16 15.77 49.54
N SER A 904 36.17 14.63 48.87
CA SER A 904 36.97 13.47 49.30
C SER A 904 37.58 12.74 48.10
N GLY A 905 38.87 13.01 47.85
CA GLY A 905 39.60 12.39 46.75
C GLY A 905 39.97 10.91 47.00
N GLY A 906 39.89 10.07 45.96
CA GLY A 906 40.43 8.70 45.94
C GLY A 906 39.41 7.56 46.10
N GLY A 907 39.86 6.31 46.12
CA GLY A 907 39.01 5.12 46.29
C GLY A 907 38.36 4.58 44.99
N GLY A 908 37.62 3.47 45.10
CA GLY A 908 36.81 2.89 44.01
C GLY A 908 35.43 3.55 43.88
N ALA A 909 34.64 3.16 42.87
CA ALA A 909 33.32 3.77 42.59
C ALA A 909 32.34 3.69 43.79
N ALA A 910 32.26 2.54 44.47
CA ALA A 910 31.37 2.36 45.62
C ALA A 910 31.74 3.31 46.78
N ALA A 911 33.05 3.42 47.08
CA ALA A 911 33.53 4.32 48.12
C ALA A 911 33.32 5.79 47.75
N ARG A 912 33.29 6.14 46.46
CA ARG A 912 32.98 7.52 46.02
C ARG A 912 31.51 7.85 46.16
N LEU A 913 30.62 6.91 45.80
CA LEU A 913 29.18 7.07 46.01
C LEU A 913 28.85 7.20 47.50
N ASP A 914 29.36 6.31 48.34
CA ASP A 914 29.14 6.33 49.78
C ASP A 914 29.56 7.68 50.40
N ARG A 915 30.69 8.23 50.00
CA ARG A 915 31.10 9.57 50.46
C ARG A 915 30.23 10.70 49.89
N PHE A 916 29.77 10.58 48.65
CA PHE A 916 28.83 11.57 48.11
C PHE A 916 27.49 11.56 48.86
N GLU A 917 26.99 10.37 49.21
CA GLU A 917 25.75 10.19 49.96
C GLU A 917 25.86 10.67 51.42
N ASN A 918 27.01 10.48 52.07
CA ASN A 918 27.20 10.78 53.50
C ASN A 918 27.95 12.09 53.81
N ASP A 919 28.86 12.53 52.95
CA ASP A 919 29.70 13.74 53.14
C ASP A 919 29.32 14.88 52.17
N GLY A 920 28.48 14.60 51.18
CA GLY A 920 28.02 15.56 50.18
C GLY A 920 28.97 15.76 48.97
N PRO A 921 28.73 16.83 48.18
CA PRO A 921 29.41 17.05 46.90
C PRO A 921 30.87 17.47 47.06
N SER A 922 31.70 17.07 46.09
CA SER A 922 33.10 17.53 45.95
C SER A 922 33.16 18.72 45.00
N TYR A 923 33.75 19.83 45.44
CA TYR A 923 33.84 21.06 44.68
C TYR A 923 35.03 21.94 45.10
N ASP A 924 35.57 22.69 44.14
CA ASP A 924 36.38 23.87 44.39
C ASP A 924 35.46 25.09 44.49
N VAL A 925 35.74 26.00 45.41
CA VAL A 925 34.91 27.20 45.65
C VAL A 925 35.76 28.46 45.67
N ASP A 926 35.23 29.50 45.05
CA ASP A 926 35.72 30.88 45.12
C ASP A 926 34.55 31.80 45.47
N LEU A 927 34.61 32.43 46.64
CA LEU A 927 33.58 33.37 47.09
C LEU A 927 34.20 34.68 47.59
N GLY A 928 33.41 35.74 47.55
CA GLY A 928 33.83 37.02 48.09
C GLY A 928 32.75 38.09 48.00
N GLY A 929 32.99 39.19 48.71
CA GLY A 929 32.03 40.28 48.75
C GLY A 929 32.50 41.45 49.59
N PHE A 930 31.57 42.39 49.79
CA PHE A 930 31.76 43.52 50.68
C PHE A 930 30.64 43.57 51.73
N GLN A 931 30.96 44.18 52.87
CA GLN A 931 30.00 44.51 53.91
C GLN A 931 30.21 45.96 54.36
N ALA A 932 29.11 46.61 54.72
CA ALA A 932 29.10 47.92 55.34
C ALA A 932 28.14 47.89 56.53
N GLY A 933 28.59 48.41 57.67
CA GLY A 933 27.81 48.40 58.90
C GLY A 933 27.90 49.70 59.70
N TYR A 934 26.95 49.84 60.61
CA TYR A 934 26.82 50.95 61.53
C TYR A 934 26.56 50.44 62.95
N ASP A 935 27.25 51.07 63.91
CA ASP A 935 27.21 50.71 65.31
C ASP A 935 26.71 51.88 66.14
N HIS A 936 25.69 51.58 66.93
CA HIS A 936 25.11 52.50 67.89
C HIS A 936 25.45 52.06 69.32
N LEU A 937 26.09 52.95 70.06
CA LEU A 937 26.42 52.71 71.46
C LEU A 937 25.20 53.02 72.35
N LEU A 938 24.73 52.03 73.12
CA LEU A 938 23.51 52.17 73.93
C LEU A 938 23.71 52.84 75.32
N SER A 939 24.95 52.99 75.83
CA SER A 939 25.17 53.55 77.19
C SER A 939 26.55 54.22 77.41
N GLN A 940 26.60 55.36 78.13
CA GLN A 940 27.78 56.00 78.77
C GLN A 940 27.40 56.77 80.06
N PRO A 941 28.30 57.16 81.01
CA PRO A 941 29.56 56.57 81.47
C PRO A 941 29.56 56.25 83.01
N GLY A 942 30.15 55.12 83.42
CA GLY A 942 30.54 54.86 84.84
C GLY A 942 30.54 53.41 85.33
N GLY A 943 29.95 52.47 84.60
CA GLY A 943 29.74 51.09 85.05
C GLY A 943 30.57 50.04 84.33
N ALA A 944 30.69 48.87 84.96
CA ALA A 944 31.39 47.66 84.56
C ALA A 944 30.89 46.98 83.25
N VAL A 945 30.11 47.67 82.40
CA VAL A 945 29.38 47.09 81.25
C VAL A 945 29.33 48.05 80.06
N GLN A 946 29.42 47.53 78.83
CA GLN A 946 29.27 48.20 77.54
C GLN A 946 28.34 47.39 76.62
N ASN A 947 27.41 48.07 75.93
CA ASN A 947 26.51 47.46 74.97
C ASN A 947 26.52 48.24 73.64
N VAL A 948 26.68 47.53 72.53
CA VAL A 948 26.62 48.06 71.17
C VAL A 948 25.54 47.28 70.41
N ILE A 949 24.65 47.98 69.72
CA ILE A 949 23.81 47.38 68.68
C ILE A 949 24.37 47.83 67.34
N GLY A 950 24.53 46.90 66.41
CA GLY A 950 24.95 47.21 65.05
C GLY A 950 24.04 46.61 63.99
N PHE A 951 24.06 47.22 62.81
CA PHE A 951 23.39 46.74 61.61
C PHE A 951 24.39 46.71 60.46
N TYR A 952 24.27 45.75 59.55
CA TYR A 952 25.09 45.70 58.35
C TYR A 952 24.31 45.22 57.13
N VAL A 953 24.76 45.67 55.96
CA VAL A 953 24.38 45.12 54.66
C VAL A 953 25.62 44.55 53.99
N GLY A 954 25.45 43.52 53.16
CA GLY A 954 26.51 42.96 52.37
C GLY A 954 26.01 42.48 51.01
N ALA A 955 26.91 42.50 50.03
CA ALA A 955 26.68 41.89 48.73
C ALA A 955 27.96 41.19 48.29
N GLY A 956 27.80 40.05 47.62
CA GLY A 956 28.91 39.27 47.10
C GLY A 956 28.46 38.19 46.13
N HIS A 957 29.41 37.35 45.75
CA HIS A 957 29.22 36.30 44.77
C HIS A 957 29.95 35.03 45.24
N ALA A 958 29.44 33.87 44.85
CA ALA A 958 30.10 32.59 45.04
C ALA A 958 30.09 31.78 43.73
N ARG A 959 31.20 31.13 43.42
CA ARG A 959 31.35 30.21 42.29
C ARG A 959 31.96 28.90 42.77
N GLY A 960 31.58 27.80 42.14
CA GLY A 960 32.25 26.54 42.33
C GLY A 960 32.39 25.70 41.07
N ASN A 961 33.49 24.93 40.99
CA ASN A 961 33.64 23.86 40.00
C ASN A 961 33.36 22.54 40.73
N VAL A 962 32.42 21.75 40.23
CA VAL A 962 31.91 20.55 40.91
C VAL A 962 32.43 19.31 40.21
N ASP A 963 32.87 18.32 41.00
CA ASP A 963 33.31 17.02 40.53
C ASP A 963 32.12 16.06 40.38
N ALA A 964 32.18 15.17 39.39
CA ALA A 964 31.20 14.10 39.24
C ALA A 964 31.42 13.00 40.28
N VAL A 965 30.33 12.38 40.73
CA VAL A 965 30.33 11.34 41.78
C VAL A 965 31.36 10.25 41.50
N TYR A 966 31.42 9.75 40.26
CA TYR A 966 32.32 8.65 39.89
C TYR A 966 33.69 9.11 39.35
N GLY A 967 33.96 10.42 39.34
CA GLY A 967 35.20 11.05 38.89
C GLY A 967 35.06 11.86 37.60
N GLY A 968 35.90 12.88 37.44
CA GLY A 968 35.77 13.87 36.37
C GLY A 968 34.98 15.10 36.82
N SER A 969 34.67 16.01 35.89
CA SER A 969 33.93 17.24 36.19
C SER A 969 32.43 17.06 35.94
N ALA A 970 31.61 17.43 36.92
CA ALA A 970 30.16 17.46 36.81
C ALA A 970 29.65 18.76 36.20
N GLY A 971 30.26 19.89 36.55
CA GLY A 971 29.84 21.20 36.06
C GLY A 971 30.26 22.34 36.96
N LYS A 972 29.47 23.42 36.95
CA LYS A 972 29.75 24.66 37.68
C LYS A 972 28.52 25.20 38.37
N VAL A 973 28.73 25.82 39.52
CA VAL A 973 27.73 26.56 40.28
C VAL A 973 28.13 28.03 40.35
N SER A 974 27.16 28.93 40.30
CA SER A 974 27.36 30.35 40.62
C SER A 974 26.12 30.95 41.27
N MET A 975 26.30 31.91 42.19
CA MET A 975 25.18 32.65 42.80
C MET A 975 25.62 34.04 43.24
N ASP A 976 24.71 35.00 43.16
CA ASP A 976 24.83 36.29 43.83
C ASP A 976 24.14 36.23 45.19
N ALA A 977 24.70 36.95 46.17
CA ALA A 977 24.17 36.90 47.53
C ALA A 977 24.11 38.28 48.18
N TYR A 978 22.96 38.60 48.76
CA TYR A 978 22.65 39.87 49.41
C TYR A 978 22.24 39.65 50.86
N SER A 979 23.02 40.19 51.80
CA SER A 979 22.84 39.94 53.24
C SER A 979 22.43 41.19 53.99
N LEU A 980 21.52 41.02 54.96
CA LEU A 980 21.15 42.01 55.96
C LEU A 980 21.34 41.40 57.35
N GLY A 981 22.09 42.05 58.22
CA GLY A 981 22.33 41.55 59.56
C GLY A 981 22.19 42.62 60.65
N ALA A 982 21.84 42.16 61.84
CA ALA A 982 21.80 42.93 63.07
C ALA A 982 22.53 42.17 64.16
N TYR A 983 23.21 42.88 65.04
CA TYR A 983 23.95 42.25 66.12
C TYR A 983 23.96 43.09 67.40
N TRP A 984 24.18 42.40 68.51
CA TRP A 984 24.32 42.97 69.84
C TRP A 984 25.60 42.45 70.49
N ASN A 985 26.53 43.37 70.77
CA ASN A 985 27.76 43.08 71.49
C ASN A 985 27.67 43.62 72.93
N HIS A 986 27.95 42.76 73.90
CA HIS A 986 27.95 43.03 75.33
C HIS A 986 29.33 42.74 75.93
N GLU A 987 29.93 43.74 76.55
CA GLU A 987 31.26 43.61 77.16
C GLU A 987 31.22 44.05 78.62
N ARG A 988 31.95 43.34 79.49
CA ARG A 988 32.10 43.70 80.89
C ARG A 988 33.54 44.02 81.24
N SER A 989 33.73 44.89 82.23
CA SER A 989 35.06 45.19 82.78
C SER A 989 35.71 43.98 83.47
N SER A 990 34.95 42.91 83.77
CA SER A 990 35.49 41.64 84.24
C SER A 990 36.24 40.85 83.16
N GLY A 991 36.09 41.22 81.88
CA GLY A 991 36.64 40.51 80.73
C GLY A 991 35.62 39.66 79.98
N LEU A 992 34.40 39.48 80.49
CA LEU A 992 33.34 38.75 79.80
C LEU A 992 32.84 39.52 78.57
N GLN A 993 32.72 38.83 77.44
CA GLN A 993 32.26 39.37 76.17
C GLN A 993 31.23 38.41 75.56
N ILE A 994 30.12 38.94 75.05
CA ILE A 994 29.04 38.19 74.41
C ILE A 994 28.63 38.93 73.14
N ASP A 995 28.45 38.21 72.05
CA ASP A 995 27.96 38.74 70.78
C ASP A 995 26.82 37.87 70.27
N ALA A 996 25.69 38.50 69.94
CA ALA A 996 24.53 37.84 69.36
C ALA A 996 24.26 38.44 67.98
N VAL A 997 24.21 37.62 66.94
CA VAL A 997 24.00 38.05 65.55
C VAL A 997 22.76 37.36 64.98
N LEU A 998 21.98 38.11 64.20
CA LEU A 998 20.94 37.60 63.31
C LEU A 998 21.19 38.14 61.90
N GLN A 999 21.29 37.25 60.92
CA GLN A 999 21.54 37.57 59.52
C GLN A 999 20.50 36.88 58.63
N GLY A 1000 19.96 37.60 57.66
CA GLY A 1000 19.24 37.03 56.51
C GLY A 1000 20.07 37.23 55.24
N THR A 1001 20.11 36.24 54.37
CA THR A 1001 20.82 36.27 53.09
C THR A 1001 19.88 35.79 51.98
N PHE A 1002 19.67 36.64 50.97
CA PHE A 1002 19.02 36.26 49.71
C PHE A 1002 20.09 35.76 48.76
N TYR A 1003 19.87 34.59 48.17
CA TYR A 1003 20.72 33.99 47.15
C TYR A 1003 19.96 34.08 45.82
N ASP A 1004 20.36 35.03 44.98
CA ASP A 1004 19.71 35.32 43.70
C ASP A 1004 20.59 34.82 42.55
N GLU A 1005 19.98 34.55 41.40
CA GLU A 1005 20.67 34.05 40.20
C GLU A 1005 21.51 32.79 40.50
N ALA A 1006 21.02 31.94 41.42
CA ALA A 1006 21.72 30.71 41.76
C ALA A 1006 21.53 29.71 40.61
N SER A 1007 22.64 29.41 39.94
CA SER A 1007 22.67 28.61 38.73
C SER A 1007 23.60 27.43 38.90
N ALA A 1008 23.10 26.24 38.62
CA ALA A 1008 23.86 25.00 38.46
C ALA A 1008 23.86 24.62 36.97
N ARG A 1009 25.05 24.44 36.39
CA ARG A 1009 25.22 24.08 34.99
C ARG A 1009 26.11 22.86 34.83
N SER A 1010 25.58 21.79 34.25
CA SER A 1010 26.31 20.55 34.02
C SER A 1010 27.28 20.64 32.83
N THR A 1011 28.25 19.73 32.77
CA THR A 1011 29.15 19.55 31.62
C THR A 1011 28.42 19.10 30.35
N LEU A 1012 27.20 18.56 30.50
CA LEU A 1012 26.32 18.17 29.40
C LEU A 1012 25.43 19.31 28.91
N GLY A 1013 25.47 20.47 29.58
CA GLY A 1013 24.79 21.69 29.16
C GLY A 1013 23.42 21.91 29.77
N GLU A 1014 22.90 20.99 30.57
CA GLU A 1014 21.70 21.22 31.38
C GLU A 1014 21.98 22.31 32.41
N THR A 1015 21.00 23.19 32.62
CA THR A 1015 21.11 24.30 33.55
C THR A 1015 19.86 24.35 34.41
N LEU A 1016 20.04 24.43 35.72
CA LEU A 1016 19.00 24.67 36.69
C LEU A 1016 19.24 26.03 37.36
N GLU A 1017 18.24 26.90 37.28
CA GLU A 1017 18.23 28.19 37.96
C GLU A 1017 17.23 28.15 39.11
N THR A 1018 17.62 28.65 40.27
CA THR A 1018 16.80 28.72 41.47
C THR A 1018 17.18 29.95 42.30
N ASP A 1019 16.30 30.33 43.23
CA ASP A 1019 16.56 31.38 44.21
C ASP A 1019 16.47 30.76 45.61
N GLY A 1020 17.18 31.36 46.57
CA GLY A 1020 17.26 30.84 47.93
C GLY A 1020 17.24 31.91 49.00
N PHE A 1021 16.89 31.51 50.22
CA PHE A 1021 16.93 32.35 51.40
C PHE A 1021 17.55 31.60 52.59
N GLY A 1022 18.53 32.24 53.22
CA GLY A 1022 19.20 31.76 54.41
C GLY A 1022 18.97 32.66 55.61
N VAL A 1023 18.79 32.07 56.79
CA VAL A 1023 18.78 32.78 58.09
C VAL A 1023 19.86 32.20 58.97
N ILE A 1024 20.74 33.04 59.52
CA ILE A 1024 21.77 32.65 60.47
C ILE A 1024 21.55 33.39 61.79
N GLY A 1025 21.48 32.64 62.88
CA GLY A 1025 21.57 33.13 64.25
C GLY A 1025 22.87 32.68 64.89
N SER A 1026 23.64 33.57 65.51
CA SER A 1026 24.87 33.21 66.19
C SER A 1026 24.96 33.80 67.59
N LEU A 1027 25.48 33.01 68.53
CA LEU A 1027 25.83 33.44 69.88
C LEU A 1027 27.29 33.10 70.15
N GLU A 1028 28.13 34.12 70.29
CA GLU A 1028 29.55 34.01 70.61
C GLU A 1028 29.80 34.53 72.03
N ALA A 1029 30.64 33.84 72.81
CA ALA A 1029 31.07 34.27 74.13
C ALA A 1029 32.59 34.11 74.28
N GLY A 1030 33.23 35.13 74.83
CA GLY A 1030 34.67 35.17 75.10
C GLY A 1030 34.97 35.68 76.50
N TYR A 1031 36.14 35.33 77.04
CA TYR A 1031 36.61 35.86 78.32
C TYR A 1031 38.05 36.35 78.24
N ARG A 1032 38.23 37.66 78.35
CA ARG A 1032 39.52 38.31 78.22
C ARG A 1032 40.37 38.19 79.48
N PHE A 1033 41.55 37.58 79.37
CA PHE A 1033 42.59 37.54 80.40
C PHE A 1033 43.75 38.46 80.01
N ASP A 1034 43.94 39.54 80.77
CA ASP A 1034 45.10 40.44 80.61
C ASP A 1034 46.33 39.83 81.32
N LEU A 1035 47.39 39.59 80.55
CA LEU A 1035 48.64 39.00 81.05
C LEU A 1035 49.71 40.07 81.34
N GLY A 1036 49.40 41.35 81.11
CA GLY A 1036 50.33 42.47 81.22
C GLY A 1036 51.24 42.63 79.99
N ALA A 1037 51.98 43.74 79.95
CA ALA A 1037 52.89 44.10 78.85
C ALA A 1037 52.25 44.08 77.44
N GLY A 1038 50.95 44.38 77.38
CA GLY A 1038 50.17 44.42 76.14
C GLY A 1038 49.64 43.07 75.66
N TRP A 1039 49.89 41.96 76.38
CA TRP A 1039 49.42 40.63 76.00
C TRP A 1039 48.04 40.30 76.59
N VAL A 1040 47.19 39.70 75.75
CA VAL A 1040 45.85 39.28 76.11
C VAL A 1040 45.58 37.89 75.55
N VAL A 1041 45.00 37.02 76.36
CA VAL A 1041 44.48 35.71 75.93
C VAL A 1041 42.98 35.67 76.15
N GLU A 1042 42.25 35.16 75.17
CA GLU A 1042 40.79 35.12 75.17
C GLU A 1042 40.30 33.75 74.67
N PRO A 1043 39.91 32.84 75.57
CA PRO A 1043 39.13 31.66 75.20
C PRO A 1043 37.77 32.10 74.68
N GLN A 1044 37.30 31.47 73.62
CA GLN A 1044 36.09 31.80 72.90
C GLN A 1044 35.29 30.54 72.56
N ALA A 1045 33.96 30.66 72.60
CA ALA A 1045 33.05 29.66 72.10
C ALA A 1045 31.92 30.33 71.31
N GLN A 1046 31.44 29.67 70.26
CA GLN A 1046 30.37 30.17 69.41
C GLN A 1046 29.41 29.04 69.07
N LEU A 1047 28.12 29.33 69.12
CA LEU A 1047 27.07 28.48 68.56
C LEU A 1047 26.42 29.23 67.41
N VAL A 1048 26.23 28.54 66.28
CA VAL A 1048 25.58 29.05 65.08
C VAL A 1048 24.40 28.14 64.78
N TYR A 1049 23.25 28.74 64.55
CA TYR A 1049 22.08 28.11 63.95
C TYR A 1049 21.91 28.70 62.55
N GLN A 1050 21.68 27.84 61.56
CA GLN A 1050 21.47 28.24 60.18
C GLN A 1050 20.25 27.52 59.64
N ARG A 1051 19.36 28.25 58.97
CA ARG A 1051 18.29 27.68 58.17
C ARG A 1051 18.48 28.09 56.72
N LEU A 1052 18.49 27.14 55.81
CA LEU A 1052 18.63 27.39 54.38
C LEU A 1052 17.45 26.79 53.63
N SER A 1053 16.91 27.52 52.65
CA SER A 1053 15.82 27.09 51.80
C SER A 1053 16.07 27.57 50.38
N PHE A 1054 15.87 26.69 49.40
CA PHE A 1054 15.89 27.03 47.98
C PHE A 1054 14.55 26.69 47.35
N ASP A 1055 14.18 27.39 46.29
CA ASP A 1055 13.00 27.04 45.50
C ASP A 1055 13.25 25.75 44.71
N ASN A 1056 12.26 24.88 44.68
CA ASN A 1056 12.34 23.64 43.91
C ASN A 1056 12.42 23.93 42.41
N GLY A 1057 13.17 23.09 41.69
CA GLY A 1057 13.42 23.22 40.27
C GLY A 1057 13.03 21.97 39.48
N ALA A 1058 13.21 22.03 38.17
CA ALA A 1058 13.16 20.87 37.29
C ALA A 1058 14.10 21.09 36.11
N ASP A 1059 14.74 20.02 35.66
CA ASP A 1059 15.52 19.97 34.43
C ASP A 1059 14.78 19.15 33.36
N SER A 1060 15.43 18.88 32.23
CA SER A 1060 14.85 18.09 31.12
C SER A 1060 14.50 16.64 31.48
N TYR A 1061 14.95 16.13 32.63
CA TYR A 1061 14.91 14.71 32.99
C TYR A 1061 14.27 14.44 34.36
N GLY A 1062 14.06 15.45 35.20
CA GLY A 1062 13.51 15.25 36.54
C GLY A 1062 13.18 16.53 37.29
N VAL A 1063 12.48 16.34 38.41
CA VAL A 1063 12.20 17.39 39.40
C VAL A 1063 13.29 17.34 40.47
N VAL A 1064 13.83 18.51 40.82
CA VAL A 1064 14.85 18.69 41.85
C VAL A 1064 14.22 19.43 43.02
N ARG A 1065 14.22 18.82 44.20
CA ARG A 1065 13.67 19.40 45.42
C ARG A 1065 14.78 19.70 46.41
N TYR A 1066 14.76 20.92 46.92
CA TYR A 1066 15.70 21.38 47.94
C TYR A 1066 14.97 21.39 49.28
N ASP A 1067 15.29 20.44 50.16
CA ASP A 1067 14.65 20.36 51.45
C ASP A 1067 15.21 21.44 52.39
N ALA A 1068 14.31 22.20 53.01
CA ALA A 1068 14.72 23.26 53.93
C ALA A 1068 15.35 22.64 55.18
N ALA A 1069 16.61 22.96 55.45
CA ALA A 1069 17.35 22.38 56.57
C ALA A 1069 17.67 23.37 57.67
N ASP A 1070 17.72 22.83 58.89
CA ASP A 1070 18.11 23.48 60.11
C ASP A 1070 19.46 22.90 60.57
N ASP A 1071 20.52 23.70 60.53
CA ASP A 1071 21.90 23.29 60.81
C ASP A 1071 22.47 23.99 62.07
N PHE A 1072 23.25 23.27 62.86
CA PHE A 1072 23.91 23.77 64.06
C PHE A 1072 25.43 23.57 63.98
N LEU A 1073 26.18 24.67 64.08
CA LEU A 1073 27.64 24.65 64.11
C LEU A 1073 28.18 25.19 65.44
N GLY A 1074 29.15 24.50 66.02
CA GLY A 1074 29.88 24.93 67.19
C GLY A 1074 31.32 25.33 66.85
N ARG A 1075 31.81 26.40 67.48
CA ARG A 1075 33.23 26.77 67.52
C ARG A 1075 33.72 26.78 68.95
N ILE A 1076 34.88 26.19 69.20
CA ILE A 1076 35.66 26.42 70.41
C ILE A 1076 37.05 26.86 69.97
N GLY A 1077 37.54 27.98 70.52
CA GLY A 1077 38.83 28.53 70.12
C GLY A 1077 39.47 29.39 71.18
N GLY A 1078 40.66 29.88 70.87
CA GLY A 1078 41.41 30.79 71.70
C GLY A 1078 42.14 31.82 70.87
N ARG A 1079 42.04 33.09 71.29
CA ARG A 1079 42.78 34.21 70.70
C ARG A 1079 43.91 34.64 71.60
N VAL A 1080 45.07 34.89 71.01
CA VAL A 1080 46.19 35.58 71.65
C VAL A 1080 46.45 36.87 70.90
N SER A 1081 46.43 38.01 71.58
CA SER A 1081 46.70 39.32 70.97
C SER A 1081 47.74 40.12 71.74
N ARG A 1082 48.46 40.98 71.03
CA ARG A 1082 49.40 41.93 71.60
C ARG A 1082 49.21 43.33 71.03
N GLY A 1083 49.07 44.32 71.90
CA GLY A 1083 49.07 45.74 71.55
C GLY A 1083 50.45 46.38 71.67
N TRP A 1084 50.77 47.29 70.75
CA TRP A 1084 51.95 48.15 70.76
C TRP A 1084 51.54 49.62 70.59
N SER A 1085 52.05 50.49 71.45
CA SER A 1085 51.96 51.94 71.26
C SER A 1085 53.07 52.40 70.33
N LEU A 1086 52.71 53.04 69.22
CA LEU A 1086 53.63 53.57 68.22
C LEU A 1086 54.11 54.98 68.62
N GLU A 1087 55.29 55.39 68.13
CA GLU A 1087 55.90 56.70 68.44
C GLU A 1087 55.03 57.91 68.04
N ASN A 1088 54.11 57.72 67.09
CA ASN A 1088 53.14 58.71 66.63
C ASN A 1088 51.86 58.79 67.49
N GLY A 1089 51.79 58.05 68.60
CA GLY A 1089 50.64 58.04 69.51
C GLY A 1089 49.49 57.11 69.10
N HIS A 1090 49.64 56.36 68.01
CA HIS A 1090 48.65 55.38 67.55
C HIS A 1090 48.93 53.97 68.10
N GLU A 1091 47.91 53.12 68.13
CA GLU A 1091 48.04 51.73 68.59
C GLU A 1091 48.01 50.75 67.41
N LEU A 1092 48.91 49.77 67.45
CA LEU A 1092 48.95 48.59 66.58
C LEU A 1092 48.62 47.36 67.43
N THR A 1093 47.69 46.52 66.99
CA THR A 1093 47.37 45.25 67.64
C THR A 1093 47.53 44.11 66.65
N GLY A 1094 48.32 43.10 66.99
CA GLY A 1094 48.44 41.85 66.25
C GLY A 1094 47.82 40.70 67.03
N TRP A 1095 47.23 39.73 66.34
CA TRP A 1095 46.65 38.54 66.98
C TRP A 1095 46.85 37.27 66.16
N ALA A 1096 46.78 36.14 66.87
CA ALA A 1096 46.65 34.81 66.32
C ALA A 1096 45.47 34.10 66.99
N ARG A 1097 44.71 33.30 66.24
CA ARG A 1097 43.64 32.46 66.78
C ARG A 1097 43.75 31.03 66.24
N ALA A 1098 43.35 30.10 67.09
CA ALA A 1098 43.12 28.72 66.69
C ALA A 1098 41.70 28.35 67.09
N ASN A 1099 40.93 27.79 66.15
CA ASN A 1099 39.56 27.35 66.36
C ASN A 1099 39.40 25.88 65.96
N LEU A 1100 38.58 25.17 66.70
CA LEU A 1100 37.99 23.89 66.31
C LEU A 1100 36.50 24.13 66.05
N TRP A 1101 36.06 23.82 64.84
CA TRP A 1101 34.67 23.89 64.44
C TRP A 1101 34.10 22.48 64.24
N HIS A 1102 32.83 22.31 64.56
CA HIS A 1102 32.11 21.05 64.35
C HIS A 1102 30.65 21.32 63.98
N ALA A 1103 30.17 20.67 62.93
CA ALA A 1103 28.75 20.63 62.57
C ALA A 1103 28.06 19.47 63.32
N PHE A 1104 26.89 19.74 63.90
CA PHE A 1104 26.14 18.77 64.73
C PHE A 1104 24.94 18.14 64.02
N SER A 1105 24.67 18.54 62.78
CA SER A 1105 23.56 18.09 61.93
C SER A 1105 24.08 17.75 60.54
N ASP A 1106 23.31 16.92 59.85
CA ASP A 1106 23.70 16.37 58.54
C ASP A 1106 23.62 17.46 57.46
N GLY A 1107 22.62 18.34 57.49
CA GLY A 1107 22.54 19.54 56.63
C GLY A 1107 21.31 19.54 55.70
N PRO A 1108 21.30 20.37 54.63
CA PRO A 1108 20.31 20.30 53.56
C PRO A 1108 20.41 19.01 52.75
N GLU A 1109 19.27 18.49 52.33
CA GLU A 1109 19.15 17.33 51.46
C GLU A 1109 18.58 17.77 50.11
N VAL A 1110 19.09 17.20 49.01
CA VAL A 1110 18.60 17.46 47.66
C VAL A 1110 18.04 16.18 47.07
N THR A 1111 16.76 16.23 46.70
CA THR A 1111 15.99 15.08 46.23
C THR A 1111 15.71 15.19 44.72
N PHE A 1112 16.08 14.17 43.97
CA PHE A 1112 15.87 14.05 42.52
C PHE A 1112 14.82 12.98 42.23
N ALA A 1113 13.78 13.31 41.48
CA ALA A 1113 12.75 12.37 41.05
C ALA A 1113 12.48 12.51 39.55
N GLY A 1114 11.93 11.47 38.92
CA GLY A 1114 11.44 11.58 37.53
C GLY A 1114 10.39 12.69 37.39
N LEU A 1115 10.04 13.06 36.15
CA LEU A 1115 9.11 14.17 35.88
C LEU A 1115 7.70 13.97 36.49
N GLY A 1116 7.27 12.72 36.69
CA GLY A 1116 6.05 12.35 37.42
C GLY A 1116 6.18 12.34 38.95
N GLY A 1117 7.38 12.61 39.47
CA GLY A 1117 7.68 12.76 40.90
C GLY A 1117 7.88 11.45 41.68
N ARG A 1118 8.06 10.31 41.00
CA ARG A 1118 8.34 9.01 41.62
C ARG A 1118 9.83 8.65 41.55
N ASN A 1119 10.19 7.55 42.21
CA ASN A 1119 11.55 6.97 42.23
C ASN A 1119 12.61 8.00 42.65
N ALA A 1120 12.30 8.70 43.74
CA ALA A 1120 13.13 9.77 44.28
C ALA A 1120 14.42 9.21 44.90
N MET A 1121 15.54 9.86 44.64
CA MET A 1121 16.83 9.65 45.31
C MET A 1121 17.27 10.94 45.97
N SER A 1122 17.77 10.86 47.19
CA SER A 1122 18.09 12.03 48.01
C SER A 1122 19.54 11.98 48.48
N PHE A 1123 20.21 13.13 48.47
CA PHE A 1123 21.64 13.25 48.72
C PHE A 1123 21.94 14.40 49.67
N ASP A 1124 22.90 14.20 50.57
CA ASP A 1124 23.36 15.24 51.51
C ASP A 1124 24.08 16.38 50.77
N ALA A 1125 23.76 17.62 51.15
CA ALA A 1125 24.37 18.87 50.66
C ALA A 1125 24.96 19.71 51.80
N GLY A 1126 25.15 19.12 52.98
CA GLY A 1126 25.71 19.75 54.17
C GLY A 1126 27.19 20.03 54.09
N LEU A 1127 27.61 20.99 54.92
CA LEU A 1127 29.04 21.25 55.10
C LEU A 1127 29.69 20.16 55.95
N GLY A 1128 28.96 19.53 56.88
CA GLY A 1128 29.36 18.35 57.67
C GLY A 1128 30.69 18.42 58.45
N GLY A 1129 30.83 17.57 59.47
CA GLY A 1129 32.15 17.19 60.02
C GLY A 1129 32.94 18.26 60.80
N THR A 1130 34.26 18.04 60.93
CA THR A 1130 35.14 18.78 61.86
C THR A 1130 36.28 19.48 61.14
N ARG A 1131 36.48 20.78 61.42
CA ARG A 1131 37.57 21.58 60.83
C ARG A 1131 38.39 22.32 61.88
N VAL A 1132 39.68 22.46 61.61
CA VAL A 1132 40.62 23.29 62.35
C VAL A 1132 40.90 24.56 61.55
N GLN A 1133 40.74 25.70 62.20
CA GLN A 1133 41.00 27.01 61.61
C GLN A 1133 42.15 27.71 62.32
N LEU A 1134 43.09 28.26 61.56
CA LEU A 1134 44.14 29.13 62.06
C LEU A 1134 44.00 30.51 61.45
N ASP A 1135 43.97 31.55 62.28
CA ASP A 1135 43.78 32.93 61.86
C ASP A 1135 44.95 33.79 62.35
N LEU A 1136 45.42 34.68 61.49
CA LEU A 1136 46.37 35.73 61.81
C LEU A 1136 45.80 37.08 61.37
N GLY A 1137 45.90 38.09 62.23
CA GLY A 1137 45.44 39.41 61.86
C GLY A 1137 46.12 40.55 62.60
N THR A 1138 45.89 41.75 62.08
CA THR A 1138 46.43 43.00 62.58
C THR A 1138 45.42 44.13 62.44
N SER A 1139 45.46 45.07 63.36
CA SER A 1139 44.67 46.30 63.29
C SER A 1139 45.49 47.49 63.78
N MET A 1140 45.34 48.63 63.10
CA MET A 1140 46.10 49.84 63.38
C MET A 1140 45.20 51.08 63.35
N ALA A 1141 45.31 51.93 64.36
CA ALA A 1141 44.74 53.27 64.32
C ALA A 1141 45.57 54.15 63.35
N VAL A 1142 44.90 54.73 62.36
CA VAL A 1142 45.53 55.62 61.36
C VAL A 1142 45.27 57.09 61.70
N SER A 1143 44.21 57.36 62.46
CA SER A 1143 43.93 58.65 63.11
C SER A 1143 43.03 58.43 64.33
N ASP A 1144 42.74 59.49 65.09
CA ASP A 1144 41.82 59.44 66.24
C ASP A 1144 40.40 59.00 65.88
N LYS A 1145 40.04 58.96 64.59
CA LYS A 1145 38.73 58.59 64.10
C LYS A 1145 38.74 57.38 63.16
N VAL A 1146 39.89 57.00 62.61
CA VAL A 1146 39.97 56.00 61.53
C VAL A 1146 40.97 54.92 61.90
N SER A 1147 40.56 53.67 61.72
CA SER A 1147 41.42 52.51 61.90
C SER A 1147 41.22 51.50 60.79
N LEU A 1148 42.28 50.73 60.53
CA LEU A 1148 42.32 49.68 59.52
C LEU A 1148 42.57 48.34 60.18
N PHE A 1149 42.04 47.27 59.59
CA PHE A 1149 42.41 45.91 59.95
C PHE A 1149 42.57 45.03 58.72
N ALA A 1150 43.38 43.99 58.87
CA ALA A 1150 43.52 42.91 57.91
C ALA A 1150 43.68 41.59 58.66
N SER A 1151 43.06 40.54 58.17
CA SER A 1151 43.23 39.17 58.66
C SER A 1151 43.25 38.17 57.52
N GLY A 1152 43.92 37.05 57.74
CA GLY A 1152 43.86 35.88 56.89
C GLY A 1152 43.67 34.63 57.74
N ASP A 1153 42.92 33.68 57.21
CA ASP A 1153 42.62 32.43 57.88
C ASP A 1153 42.86 31.24 56.94
N TYR A 1154 43.23 30.10 57.53
CA TYR A 1154 43.40 28.84 56.83
C TYR A 1154 42.63 27.76 57.58
N ASP A 1155 41.67 27.16 56.88
CA ASP A 1155 40.81 26.09 57.35
C ASP A 1155 41.24 24.76 56.76
N VAL A 1156 41.27 23.71 57.59
CA VAL A 1156 41.54 22.33 57.17
C VAL A 1156 40.57 21.38 57.85
N ARG A 1157 39.96 20.48 57.06
CA ARG A 1157 39.14 19.38 57.60
C ARG A 1157 40.01 18.30 58.23
N VAL A 1158 39.55 17.73 59.34
CA VAL A 1158 40.29 16.74 60.14
C VAL A 1158 39.54 15.42 60.31
N ASP A 1159 38.47 15.22 59.54
CA ASP A 1159 37.71 13.96 59.42
C ASP A 1159 38.15 13.15 58.19
N ASP A 1160 37.38 12.12 57.81
CA ASP A 1160 37.69 11.21 56.70
C ASP A 1160 37.55 11.86 55.29
N SER A 1161 37.20 13.15 55.23
CA SER A 1161 37.11 13.94 54.00
C SER A 1161 38.30 14.92 53.87
N SER A 1162 38.57 15.38 52.64
CA SER A 1162 39.69 16.26 52.31
C SER A 1162 39.19 17.66 51.93
N GLY A 1163 39.33 18.64 52.81
CA GLY A 1163 38.96 20.01 52.50
C GLY A 1163 39.91 21.03 53.10
N HIS A 1164 40.14 22.11 52.37
CA HIS A 1164 40.91 23.25 52.85
C HIS A 1164 40.41 24.55 52.23
N ALA A 1165 40.47 25.64 52.98
CA ALA A 1165 40.11 26.96 52.49
C ALA A 1165 41.10 28.01 53.00
N LEU A 1166 41.35 29.03 52.18
CA LEU A 1166 42.15 30.20 52.50
C LEU A 1166 41.22 31.43 52.44
N GLY A 1167 40.95 32.01 53.61
CA GLY A 1167 40.14 33.21 53.77
C GLY A 1167 40.98 34.46 54.00
N GLY A 1168 40.44 35.61 53.62
CA GLY A 1168 41.07 36.91 53.84
C GLY A 1168 40.03 38.02 54.01
N ARG A 1169 40.31 38.94 54.94
CA ARG A 1169 39.46 40.11 55.22
C ARG A 1169 40.29 41.37 55.36
N ILE A 1170 39.82 42.46 54.76
CA ILE A 1170 40.40 43.79 54.92
C ILE A 1170 39.27 44.77 55.19
N GLY A 1171 39.40 45.59 56.23
CA GLY A 1171 38.37 46.55 56.56
C GLY A 1171 38.88 47.82 57.22
N LEU A 1172 37.97 48.78 57.31
CA LEU A 1172 38.17 50.07 57.93
C LEU A 1172 37.00 50.41 58.85
N THR A 1173 37.31 51.14 59.91
CA THR A 1173 36.33 51.61 60.89
C THR A 1173 36.52 53.10 61.12
N VAL A 1174 35.42 53.87 61.07
CA VAL A 1174 35.37 55.31 61.34
C VAL A 1174 34.50 55.55 62.58
N SER A 1175 35.08 56.10 63.65
CA SER A 1175 34.42 56.31 64.96
C SER A 1175 34.26 57.79 65.32
N TRP A 1176 33.15 58.16 65.97
CA TRP A 1176 32.88 59.54 66.43
C TRP A 1176 32.21 59.64 67.80
#